data_AF-A0A165RDI4-F1
#
_entry.id   AF-A0A165RDI4-F1
#
_cell.length_a   1.000
_cell.length_b   1.000
_cell.length_c   1.000
_cell.angle_alpha   90.00
_cell.angle_beta   90.00
_cell.angle_gamma   90.00
#
_symmetry.space_group_name_H-M   'P 1'
#
loop_
_entity.id
_entity.type
_entity.pdbx_description
1 polymer ?
#
loop_
_entity_poly.entity_id
_entity_poly.type
_entity_poly.pdbx_seq_one_letter_code
_entity_poly.pdbx_strand_id
1 'polypeptide(L)'
;MTIETDERTTGIAMLLLYAPFFQQKLIDDRAFRESLALDVNQTIGIDHGAVDFDREKFDAATAALYASGGQATNISDTRHRKWRLSLETVEDGTAIHLTHGKTEYRLKGAPMLMPGAADRNAAFTRMLNEAGLPPDQLVAWRGLIGERILTSYEIEELETQLDKSPVAAARRIRTEVAGAKGHIATIAPPFRSHYEAFAGARPVADVVAYREKLLPGIVGDWLRWDEAEGAKMALLTASHGSFTAASPLVDLPPDRLVALAEWACESADLISKIGMVELGLAALPSASGLVAPLTKIVEELRDLDPDTAGARAQLLMAAYVIVEGELARTKILADLPPFQRRIAALAQASLFERIAFGQVDADHFGHWALDVRGRNFLLQSLIDLRREPRWAPDGASPDRLDADFMGRIRNAASTHAANIGDPALHELLLGTGPGSISGRLHFPTSFLPGPIEGATDPAADPPQEFVDILDRTLGGEDLTAHSVIALINVSSLFRVENERIDRAIELIRAASFHFSGEMAVEQRNILLDGLAKVAANSRRPDLAKDIRTMMRRLRLDGDAALPASKEFMTCLIAAAAHAELDEWARFTGDCAVELAFAVDDPDEARFLHSDMTYLCAYEPSLRSTMGRALAALEAFLGY
;
A
#
# COMPACT_ATOMS: atom_id res chain seq x y z
N MET A 1 51.60 -36.73 7.09
CA MET A 1 51.49 -35.28 7.33
C MET A 1 50.50 -34.76 6.31
N THR A 2 49.24 -34.95 6.63
CA THR A 2 48.10 -34.64 5.77
C THR A 2 47.59 -33.29 6.25
N ILE A 3 47.58 -32.31 5.36
CA ILE A 3 47.14 -30.95 5.64
C ILE A 3 45.60 -31.01 5.70
N GLU A 4 45.04 -31.11 6.90
CA GLU A 4 43.67 -30.66 7.18
C GLU A 4 43.69 -29.14 7.09
N THR A 5 43.58 -28.61 5.87
CA THR A 5 43.17 -27.22 5.66
C THR A 5 41.71 -27.11 6.12
N ASP A 6 41.57 -26.66 7.36
CA ASP A 6 40.37 -26.27 8.08
C ASP A 6 39.24 -25.78 7.15
N GLU A 7 38.20 -26.59 6.98
CA GLU A 7 37.00 -26.29 6.17
C GLU A 7 36.40 -24.93 6.53
N ARG A 8 36.55 -24.52 7.80
CA ARG A 8 36.14 -23.22 8.35
C ARG A 8 36.88 -22.04 7.72
N THR A 9 38.18 -22.17 7.48
CA THR A 9 39.00 -21.14 6.83
C THR A 9 38.61 -20.99 5.35
N THR A 10 38.22 -22.09 4.71
CA THR A 10 37.73 -22.11 3.32
C THR A 10 36.33 -21.47 3.21
N GLY A 11 35.44 -21.76 4.17
CA GLY A 11 34.10 -21.16 4.23
C GLY A 11 34.10 -19.64 4.42
N ILE A 12 34.96 -19.12 5.31
CA ILE A 12 35.13 -17.67 5.50
C ILE A 12 35.73 -17.00 4.25
N ALA A 13 36.71 -17.65 3.61
CA ALA A 13 37.29 -17.15 2.36
C ALA A 13 36.26 -17.10 1.22
N MET A 14 35.35 -18.08 1.12
CA MET A 14 34.25 -18.07 0.16
C MET A 14 33.24 -16.95 0.46
N LEU A 15 32.96 -16.66 1.74
CA LEU A 15 32.05 -15.60 2.14
C LEU A 15 32.56 -14.20 1.70
N LEU A 16 33.87 -13.99 1.76
CA LEU A 16 34.53 -12.76 1.32
C LEU A 16 34.54 -12.56 -0.21
N LEU A 17 34.21 -13.60 -1.00
CA LEU A 17 34.04 -13.49 -2.46
C LEU A 17 32.70 -12.84 -2.84
N TYR A 18 31.72 -12.85 -1.93
CA TYR A 18 30.44 -12.20 -2.14
C TYR A 18 30.50 -10.72 -1.76
N ALA A 19 29.74 -9.88 -2.46
CA ALA A 19 29.65 -8.46 -2.13
C ALA A 19 29.09 -8.27 -0.70
N PRO A 20 29.52 -7.26 0.08
CA PRO A 20 29.17 -7.10 1.49
C PRO A 20 27.67 -7.17 1.80
N PHE A 21 26.81 -6.70 0.89
CA PHE A 21 25.36 -6.73 1.06
C PHE A 21 24.74 -8.14 0.91
N PHE A 22 25.44 -9.08 0.27
CA PHE A 22 25.06 -10.50 0.23
C PHE A 22 25.63 -11.29 1.39
N GLN A 23 26.76 -10.87 1.95
CA GLN A 23 27.45 -11.58 3.04
C GLN A 23 26.53 -11.77 4.25
N GLN A 24 25.80 -10.72 4.66
CA GLN A 24 24.88 -10.83 5.80
C GLN A 24 23.74 -11.81 5.52
N LYS A 25 23.12 -11.77 4.33
CA LYS A 25 22.07 -12.72 3.96
C LYS A 25 22.54 -14.17 3.93
N LEU A 26 23.78 -14.41 3.49
CA LEU A 26 24.40 -15.73 3.49
C LEU A 26 24.75 -16.19 4.91
N ILE A 27 25.20 -15.29 5.77
CA ILE A 27 25.43 -15.54 7.20
C ILE A 27 24.10 -15.87 7.90
N ASP A 28 23.00 -15.22 7.54
CA ASP A 28 21.69 -15.47 8.16
C ASP A 28 21.06 -16.79 7.67
N ASP A 29 21.49 -17.31 6.51
CA ASP A 29 21.03 -18.59 5.94
C ASP A 29 21.60 -19.79 6.72
N ARG A 30 20.70 -20.56 7.31
CA ARG A 30 21.05 -21.75 8.10
C ARG A 30 21.68 -22.86 7.25
N ALA A 31 21.12 -23.15 6.07
CA ALA A 31 21.63 -24.22 5.21
C ALA A 31 23.04 -23.88 4.71
N PHE A 32 23.29 -22.62 4.39
CA PHE A 32 24.60 -22.12 4.01
C PHE A 32 25.61 -22.27 5.15
N ARG A 33 25.26 -21.83 6.37
CA ARG A 33 26.13 -21.99 7.56
C ARG A 33 26.42 -23.45 7.89
N GLU A 34 25.39 -24.29 7.91
CA GLU A 34 25.52 -25.74 8.16
C GLU A 34 26.41 -26.40 7.10
N SER A 35 26.28 -26.01 5.82
CA SER A 35 27.10 -26.55 4.73
C SER A 35 28.57 -26.19 4.81
N LEU A 36 28.92 -25.09 5.51
CA LEU A 36 30.28 -24.59 5.65
C LEU A 36 30.83 -24.67 7.09
N ALA A 37 30.09 -25.31 8.00
CA ALA A 37 30.39 -25.35 9.43
C ALA A 37 30.75 -23.97 10.03
N LEU A 38 30.05 -22.92 9.57
CA LEU A 38 30.29 -21.55 10.00
C LEU A 38 29.63 -21.29 11.35
N ASP A 39 30.45 -21.29 12.40
CA ASP A 39 30.06 -20.88 13.75
C ASP A 39 30.04 -19.35 13.83
N VAL A 40 28.85 -18.78 13.89
CA VAL A 40 28.65 -17.33 14.00
C VAL A 40 28.20 -17.03 15.42
N ASN A 41 29.14 -16.60 16.26
CA ASN A 41 28.83 -16.20 17.63
C ASN A 41 27.95 -14.94 17.61
N GLN A 42 26.66 -15.11 17.91
CA GLN A 42 25.76 -14.00 18.14
C GLN A 42 25.90 -13.46 19.56
N THR A 43 25.76 -12.15 19.72
CA THR A 43 25.80 -11.49 21.03
C THR A 43 24.45 -10.86 21.37
N ILE A 44 24.00 -11.03 22.61
CA ILE A 44 22.87 -10.28 23.19
C ILE A 44 23.44 -9.01 23.82
N GLY A 45 23.15 -7.85 23.22
CA GLY A 45 23.50 -6.55 23.79
C GLY A 45 22.37 -5.97 24.64
N ILE A 46 22.70 -5.53 25.85
CA ILE A 46 21.80 -4.85 26.79
C ILE A 46 22.28 -3.41 26.96
N ASP A 47 21.33 -2.47 27.05
CA ASP A 47 21.60 -1.05 27.30
C ASP A 47 22.58 -0.47 26.26
N HIS A 48 22.19 -0.54 24.99
CA HIS A 48 22.99 -0.08 23.84
C HIS A 48 24.40 -0.70 23.77
N GLY A 49 24.56 -1.96 24.20
CA GLY A 49 25.85 -2.66 24.21
C GLY A 49 26.74 -2.31 25.40
N ALA A 50 26.18 -1.74 26.46
CA ALA A 50 26.89 -1.57 27.73
C ALA A 50 27.31 -2.93 28.32
N VAL A 51 26.45 -3.94 28.13
CA VAL A 51 26.66 -5.34 28.54
C VAL A 51 26.33 -6.25 27.38
N ASP A 52 27.25 -7.15 27.02
CA ASP A 52 27.05 -8.10 25.93
C ASP A 52 27.27 -9.53 26.42
N PHE A 53 26.37 -10.44 26.08
CA PHE A 53 26.51 -11.87 26.35
C PHE A 53 26.65 -12.65 25.06
N ASP A 54 27.41 -13.74 25.11
CA ASP A 54 27.31 -14.80 24.11
C ASP A 54 25.90 -15.41 24.17
N ARG A 55 25.18 -15.41 23.05
CA ARG A 55 23.75 -15.76 23.01
C ARG A 55 23.50 -17.20 23.45
N GLU A 56 24.30 -18.15 22.97
CA GLU A 56 24.14 -19.56 23.33
C GLU A 56 24.38 -19.79 24.82
N LYS A 57 25.43 -19.17 25.39
CA LYS A 57 25.69 -19.25 26.83
C LYS A 57 24.58 -18.62 27.66
N PHE A 58 24.01 -17.50 27.18
CA PHE A 58 22.89 -16.83 27.83
C PHE A 58 21.64 -17.70 27.83
N ASP A 59 21.29 -18.28 26.69
CA ASP A 59 20.13 -19.15 26.56
C ASP A 59 20.32 -20.45 27.35
N ALA A 60 21.51 -21.04 27.35
CA ALA A 60 21.82 -22.20 28.18
C ALA A 60 21.69 -21.91 29.69
N ALA A 61 22.19 -20.75 30.16
CA ALA A 61 22.04 -20.32 31.54
C ALA A 61 20.56 -20.06 31.90
N THR A 62 19.80 -19.50 30.97
CA THR A 62 18.36 -19.23 31.13
C THR A 62 17.55 -20.53 31.17
N ALA A 63 17.86 -21.50 30.31
CA ALA A 63 17.24 -22.83 30.35
C ALA A 63 17.53 -23.56 31.67
N ALA A 64 18.78 -23.50 32.15
CA ALA A 64 19.15 -24.06 33.45
C ALA A 64 18.43 -23.36 34.62
N LEU A 65 18.22 -22.05 34.53
CA LEU A 65 17.47 -21.26 35.51
C LEU A 65 15.98 -21.66 35.54
N TYR A 66 15.36 -21.93 34.39
CA TYR A 66 13.99 -22.47 34.35
C TYR A 66 13.92 -23.90 34.90
N ALA A 67 14.88 -24.77 34.55
CA ALA A 67 14.93 -26.15 35.01
C ALA A 67 15.14 -26.27 36.54
N SER A 68 15.81 -25.30 37.17
CA SER A 68 16.04 -25.26 38.61
C SER A 68 14.89 -24.65 39.42
N GLY A 69 13.78 -24.28 38.77
CA GLY A 69 12.66 -23.59 39.42
C GLY A 69 13.00 -22.16 39.86
N GLY A 70 13.90 -21.48 39.14
CA GLY A 70 14.28 -20.09 39.41
C GLY A 70 15.41 -19.91 40.41
N GLN A 71 16.15 -20.96 40.76
CA GLN A 71 17.37 -20.81 41.57
C GLN A 71 18.41 -20.00 40.80
N ALA A 72 18.79 -18.85 41.36
CA ALA A 72 19.69 -17.92 40.71
C ALA A 72 21.01 -18.57 40.27
N THR A 73 21.44 -18.27 39.05
CA THR A 73 22.69 -18.77 38.46
C THR A 73 23.62 -17.60 38.11
N ASN A 74 24.89 -17.89 37.84
CA ASN A 74 25.87 -16.89 37.41
C ASN A 74 26.22 -17.09 35.94
N ILE A 75 26.33 -15.98 35.21
CA ILE A 75 26.77 -15.93 33.81
C ILE A 75 27.87 -14.88 33.65
N SER A 76 28.79 -15.07 32.72
CA SER A 76 29.80 -14.08 32.39
C SER A 76 29.47 -13.35 31.08
N ASP A 77 29.61 -12.04 31.09
CA ASP A 77 29.54 -11.22 29.88
C ASP A 77 30.80 -11.42 28.99
N THR A 78 30.80 -10.87 27.78
CA THR A 78 31.93 -10.94 26.84
C THR A 78 33.19 -10.22 27.36
N ARG A 79 33.06 -9.38 28.39
CA ARG A 79 34.15 -8.70 29.11
C ARG A 79 34.53 -9.43 30.41
N HIS A 80 34.07 -10.67 30.58
CA HIS A 80 34.31 -11.56 31.73
C HIS A 80 33.79 -11.05 33.08
N ARG A 81 32.88 -10.08 33.13
CA ARG A 81 32.19 -9.69 34.37
C ARG A 81 31.12 -10.72 34.70
N LYS A 82 30.98 -11.06 35.97
CA LYS A 82 30.01 -12.05 36.44
C LYS A 82 28.70 -11.38 36.82
N TRP A 83 27.62 -11.81 36.19
CA TRP A 83 26.27 -11.37 36.44
C TRP A 83 25.48 -12.48 37.12
N ARG A 84 24.62 -12.11 38.06
CA ARG A 84 23.67 -13.03 38.69
C ARG A 84 22.34 -12.94 37.95
N LEU A 85 21.90 -14.08 37.43
CA LEU A 85 20.66 -14.27 36.69
C LEU A 85 19.62 -14.92 37.62
N SER A 86 18.44 -14.33 37.73
CA SER A 86 17.33 -14.85 38.55
C SER A 86 15.98 -14.63 37.87
N LEU A 87 14.95 -15.39 38.26
CA LEU A 87 13.58 -15.17 37.78
C LEU A 87 12.82 -14.27 38.74
N GLU A 88 12.04 -13.38 38.17
CA GLU A 88 11.12 -12.52 38.90
C GLU A 88 9.70 -12.75 38.37
N THR A 89 8.74 -12.93 39.28
CA THR A 89 7.32 -13.02 38.90
C THR A 89 6.79 -11.61 38.72
N VAL A 90 6.24 -11.35 37.54
CA VAL A 90 5.61 -10.08 37.15
C VAL A 90 4.17 -10.35 36.73
N GLU A 91 3.36 -9.30 36.62
CA GLU A 91 1.94 -9.40 36.25
C GLU A 91 1.73 -10.19 34.94
N ASP A 92 2.60 -9.99 33.95
CA ASP A 92 2.56 -10.64 32.63
C ASP A 92 3.40 -11.93 32.53
N GLY A 93 3.79 -12.52 33.67
CA GLY A 93 4.49 -13.81 33.72
C GLY A 93 5.84 -13.75 34.41
N THR A 94 6.91 -14.14 33.72
CA THR A 94 8.24 -14.26 34.32
C THR A 94 9.24 -13.38 33.59
N ALA A 95 9.89 -12.49 34.34
CA ALA A 95 10.99 -11.66 33.86
C ALA A 95 12.33 -12.27 34.26
N ILE A 96 13.36 -12.03 33.46
CA ILE A 96 14.74 -12.37 33.79
C ILE A 96 15.37 -11.14 34.44
N HIS A 97 15.82 -11.30 35.68
CA HIS A 97 16.49 -10.25 36.43
C HIS A 97 18.00 -10.51 36.46
N LEU A 98 18.77 -9.54 35.97
CA LEU A 98 20.22 -9.59 35.81
C LEU A 98 20.86 -8.55 36.74
N THR A 99 21.77 -8.98 37.63
CA THR A 99 22.38 -8.08 38.63
C THR A 99 23.90 -8.20 38.68
N HIS A 100 24.59 -7.06 38.80
CA HIS A 100 26.02 -6.96 39.07
C HIS A 100 26.31 -5.71 39.91
N GLY A 101 26.62 -5.92 41.19
CA GLY A 101 26.87 -4.82 42.13
C GLY A 101 25.62 -3.98 42.37
N LYS A 102 25.62 -2.73 41.89
CA LYS A 102 24.47 -1.81 41.94
C LYS A 102 23.70 -1.71 40.62
N THR A 103 24.19 -2.38 39.57
CA THR A 103 23.56 -2.36 38.25
C THR A 103 22.59 -3.52 38.15
N GLU A 104 21.36 -3.21 37.77
CA GLU A 104 20.26 -4.16 37.67
C GLU A 104 19.54 -3.93 36.33
N TYR A 105 19.25 -5.02 35.63
CA TYR A 105 18.47 -5.00 34.39
C TYR A 105 17.34 -6.03 34.50
N ARG A 106 16.15 -5.63 34.06
CA ARG A 106 15.00 -6.53 33.91
C ARG A 106 14.75 -6.77 32.42
N LEU A 107 14.76 -8.04 32.01
CA LEU A 107 14.62 -8.48 30.62
C LEU A 107 13.33 -9.31 30.45
N LYS A 108 12.81 -9.35 29.23
CA LYS A 108 11.70 -10.25 28.87
C LYS A 108 12.13 -11.70 29.10
N GLY A 109 11.23 -12.53 29.64
CA GLY A 109 11.48 -13.96 29.77
C GLY A 109 11.64 -14.65 28.41
N ALA A 110 12.31 -15.80 28.41
CA ALA A 110 12.52 -16.64 27.22
C ALA A 110 11.71 -17.94 27.35
N PRO A 111 10.37 -17.89 27.21
CA PRO A 111 9.51 -19.01 27.52
C PRO A 111 9.80 -20.27 26.68
N MET A 112 10.39 -20.13 25.49
CA MET A 112 10.75 -21.25 24.61
C MET A 112 11.87 -22.13 25.18
N LEU A 113 12.56 -21.68 26.23
CA LEU A 113 13.59 -22.41 26.97
C LEU A 113 13.06 -23.12 28.22
N MET A 114 11.76 -22.98 28.54
CA MET A 114 11.17 -23.68 29.69
C MET A 114 11.17 -25.19 29.47
N PRO A 115 11.38 -26.02 30.50
CA PRO A 115 11.47 -27.48 30.34
C PRO A 115 10.12 -28.13 29.98
N GLY A 116 9.01 -27.60 30.49
CA GLY A 116 7.67 -28.15 30.28
C GLY A 116 7.09 -27.80 28.91
N ALA A 117 6.75 -28.80 28.10
CA ALA A 117 6.10 -28.59 26.81
C ALA A 117 4.75 -27.88 26.93
N ALA A 118 3.99 -28.13 27.99
CA ALA A 118 2.72 -27.45 28.28
C ALA A 118 2.94 -25.94 28.51
N ASP A 119 3.96 -25.58 29.31
CA ASP A 119 4.28 -24.18 29.60
C ASP A 119 4.76 -23.44 28.35
N ARG A 120 5.62 -24.08 27.53
CA ARG A 120 6.06 -23.51 26.25
C ARG A 120 4.89 -23.30 25.30
N ASN A 121 3.97 -24.26 25.18
CA ASN A 121 2.79 -24.13 24.32
C ASN A 121 1.81 -23.05 24.81
N ALA A 122 1.64 -22.92 26.13
CA ALA A 122 0.83 -21.85 26.70
C ALA A 122 1.44 -20.48 26.41
N ALA A 123 2.77 -20.34 26.56
CA ALA A 123 3.48 -19.12 26.23
C ALA A 123 3.46 -18.82 24.72
N PHE A 124 3.64 -19.82 23.87
CA PHE A 124 3.54 -19.68 22.42
C PHE A 124 2.16 -19.18 22.00
N THR A 125 1.10 -19.69 22.62
CA THR A 125 -0.27 -19.22 22.38
C THR A 125 -0.44 -17.76 22.78
N ARG A 126 0.16 -17.31 23.90
CA ARG A 126 0.21 -15.88 24.26
C ARG A 126 0.99 -15.05 23.23
N MET A 127 2.13 -15.55 22.75
CA MET A 127 2.94 -14.88 21.73
C MET A 127 2.20 -14.73 20.40
N LEU A 128 1.46 -15.76 19.96
CA LEU A 128 0.59 -15.66 18.78
C LEU A 128 -0.49 -14.61 18.98
N ASN A 129 -1.15 -14.61 20.15
CA ASN A 129 -2.17 -13.63 20.49
C ASN A 129 -1.61 -12.20 20.53
N GLU A 130 -0.43 -12.00 21.15
CA GLU A 130 0.29 -10.73 21.12
C GLU A 130 0.64 -10.31 19.70
N ALA A 131 0.96 -11.25 18.81
CA ALA A 131 1.29 -10.98 17.43
C ALA A 131 0.08 -10.81 16.51
N GLY A 132 -1.17 -10.94 16.99
CA GLY A 132 -2.32 -10.79 16.10
C GLY A 132 -2.64 -12.03 15.26
N LEU A 133 -2.16 -13.21 15.66
CA LEU A 133 -2.24 -14.42 14.84
C LEU A 133 -3.23 -15.43 15.47
N PRO A 134 -4.04 -16.13 14.64
CA PRO A 134 -4.87 -17.24 15.09
C PRO A 134 -4.07 -18.33 15.82
N PRO A 135 -4.70 -19.04 16.77
CA PRO A 135 -4.01 -20.06 17.56
C PRO A 135 -3.49 -21.25 16.73
N ASP A 136 -4.05 -21.48 15.54
CA ASP A 136 -3.66 -22.54 14.60
C ASP A 136 -2.68 -22.07 13.51
N GLN A 137 -2.26 -20.80 13.51
CA GLN A 137 -1.14 -20.38 12.67
C GLN A 137 0.20 -20.90 13.20
N LEU A 138 1.20 -20.90 12.32
CA LEU A 138 2.56 -21.33 12.62
C LEU A 138 2.63 -22.77 13.18
N VAL A 139 1.84 -23.69 12.59
CA VAL A 139 1.73 -25.09 13.03
C VAL A 139 3.09 -25.80 13.15
N ALA A 140 4.02 -25.50 12.24
CA ALA A 140 5.38 -26.07 12.29
C ALA A 140 6.10 -25.71 13.60
N TRP A 141 6.00 -24.45 14.04
CA TRP A 141 6.56 -24.02 15.33
C TRP A 141 5.88 -24.71 16.50
N ARG A 142 4.56 -24.86 16.46
CA ARG A 142 3.81 -25.58 17.50
C ARG A 142 4.30 -27.03 17.66
N GLY A 143 4.58 -27.71 16.54
CA GLY A 143 5.18 -29.04 16.54
C GLY A 143 6.55 -29.07 17.24
N LEU A 144 7.47 -28.21 16.79
CA LEU A 144 8.82 -28.11 17.36
C LEU A 144 8.81 -27.80 18.86
N ILE A 145 7.97 -26.85 19.28
CA ILE A 145 7.82 -26.41 20.67
C ILE A 145 7.28 -27.54 21.56
N GLY A 146 6.39 -28.38 21.01
CA GLY A 146 5.86 -29.56 21.70
C GLY A 146 6.93 -30.63 21.94
N GLU A 147 7.88 -30.79 21.02
CA GLU A 147 8.90 -31.83 21.08
C GLU A 147 10.08 -31.47 21.99
N ARG A 148 10.59 -30.23 21.94
CA ARG A 148 11.80 -29.82 22.67
C ARG A 148 11.84 -28.31 22.95
N ILE A 149 12.85 -27.89 23.71
CA ILE A 149 13.24 -26.48 23.78
C ILE A 149 13.78 -26.03 22.41
N LEU A 150 13.56 -24.77 22.07
CA LEU A 150 14.11 -24.17 20.85
C LEU A 150 15.58 -23.82 21.02
N THR A 151 16.33 -23.85 19.92
CA THR A 151 17.70 -23.31 19.89
C THR A 151 17.68 -21.78 19.85
N SER A 152 18.80 -21.13 20.15
CA SER A 152 18.93 -19.66 20.07
C SER A 152 18.52 -19.09 18.73
N TYR A 153 18.90 -19.78 17.64
CA TYR A 153 18.54 -19.38 16.28
C TYR A 153 17.04 -19.57 15.99
N GLU A 154 16.45 -20.66 16.47
CA GLU A 154 15.02 -20.91 16.32
C GLU A 154 14.17 -19.90 17.09
N ILE A 155 14.64 -19.46 18.26
CA ILE A 155 13.99 -18.38 19.02
C ILE A 155 14.02 -17.08 18.22
N GLU A 156 15.18 -16.70 17.68
CA GLU A 156 15.31 -15.51 16.84
C GLU A 156 14.44 -15.56 15.59
N GLU A 157 14.41 -16.70 14.91
CA GLU A 157 13.59 -16.90 13.72
C GLU A 157 12.09 -16.79 14.06
N LEU A 158 11.66 -17.41 15.15
CA LEU A 158 10.28 -17.30 15.63
C LEU A 158 9.92 -15.86 15.99
N GLU A 159 10.74 -15.16 16.77
CA GLU A 159 10.53 -13.75 17.13
C GLU A 159 10.44 -12.88 15.86
N THR A 160 11.35 -13.10 14.91
CA THR A 160 11.35 -12.40 13.62
C THR A 160 10.08 -12.69 12.82
N GLN A 161 9.54 -13.90 12.87
CA GLN A 161 8.27 -14.23 12.19
C GLN A 161 7.08 -13.55 12.86
N LEU A 162 7.01 -13.52 14.19
CA LEU A 162 5.97 -12.84 14.95
C LEU A 162 5.99 -11.33 14.71
N ASP A 163 7.18 -10.74 14.59
CA ASP A 163 7.37 -9.31 14.34
C ASP A 163 6.93 -8.85 12.95
N LYS A 164 6.71 -9.78 12.00
CA LYS A 164 6.21 -9.46 10.65
C LYS A 164 4.70 -9.22 10.61
N SER A 165 3.98 -9.37 11.72
CA SER A 165 2.53 -9.21 11.71
C SER A 165 2.09 -7.74 11.67
N PRO A 166 0.88 -7.45 11.16
CA PRO A 166 0.30 -6.12 11.24
C PRO A 166 0.14 -5.57 12.66
N VAL A 167 -0.17 -6.43 13.64
CA VAL A 167 -0.28 -6.00 15.05
C VAL A 167 1.08 -5.61 15.63
N ALA A 168 2.14 -6.34 15.28
CA ALA A 168 3.50 -5.95 15.65
C ALA A 168 3.92 -4.63 14.96
N ALA A 169 3.56 -4.45 13.69
CA ALA A 169 3.78 -3.18 12.98
C ALA A 169 3.06 -2.01 13.67
N ALA A 170 1.80 -2.19 14.07
CA ALA A 170 1.03 -1.19 14.81
C ALA A 170 1.73 -0.77 16.12
N ARG A 171 2.30 -1.72 16.86
CA ARG A 171 3.08 -1.42 18.07
C ARG A 171 4.33 -0.59 17.75
N ARG A 172 5.08 -0.96 16.71
CA ARG A 172 6.26 -0.20 16.27
C ARG A 172 5.90 1.24 15.90
N ILE A 173 4.82 1.43 15.14
CA ILE A 173 4.33 2.77 14.78
C ILE A 173 4.05 3.58 16.05
N ARG A 174 3.30 3.02 17.02
CA ARG A 174 3.02 3.72 18.30
C ARG A 174 4.30 4.11 19.04
N THR A 175 5.27 3.20 19.13
CA THR A 175 6.53 3.47 19.83
C THR A 175 7.36 4.55 19.14
N GLU A 176 7.43 4.53 17.80
CA GLU A 176 8.19 5.51 17.03
C GLU A 176 7.53 6.90 17.05
N VAL A 177 6.20 6.96 16.87
CA VAL A 177 5.44 8.20 16.96
C VAL A 177 5.58 8.83 18.35
N ALA A 178 5.43 8.05 19.42
CA ALA A 178 5.61 8.55 20.79
C ALA A 178 7.07 8.98 21.08
N GLY A 179 8.05 8.36 20.42
CA GLY A 179 9.47 8.67 20.56
C GLY A 179 9.98 9.78 19.64
N ALA A 180 9.12 10.39 18.81
CA ALA A 180 9.49 11.34 17.75
C ALA A 180 10.63 10.82 16.84
N LYS A 181 10.63 9.51 16.57
CA LYS A 181 11.51 8.85 15.61
C LYS A 181 10.67 8.43 14.40
N GLY A 182 11.29 8.38 13.23
CA GLY A 182 10.58 7.98 12.01
C GLY A 182 11.49 7.18 11.09
N HIS A 183 11.12 5.92 10.87
CA HIS A 183 11.74 5.08 9.85
C HIS A 183 10.72 4.71 8.77
N ILE A 184 11.13 4.80 7.50
CA ILE A 184 10.29 4.39 6.36
C ILE A 184 9.85 2.92 6.52
N ALA A 185 10.73 2.05 7.05
CA ALA A 185 10.42 0.64 7.29
C ALA A 185 9.34 0.41 8.38
N THR A 186 9.01 1.43 9.17
CA THR A 186 7.92 1.36 10.17
C THR A 186 6.59 1.79 9.56
N ILE A 187 6.61 2.76 8.64
CA ILE A 187 5.44 3.18 7.85
C ILE A 187 5.10 2.12 6.80
N ALA A 188 6.12 1.60 6.12
CA ALA A 188 6.04 0.59 5.07
C ALA A 188 6.95 -0.61 5.42
N PRO A 189 6.46 -1.57 6.23
CA PRO A 189 7.22 -2.76 6.59
C PRO A 189 7.78 -3.49 5.35
N PRO A 190 9.03 -3.96 5.35
CA PRO A 190 9.65 -4.58 4.18
C PRO A 190 9.30 -6.07 4.04
N PHE A 191 8.23 -6.53 4.69
CA PHE A 191 7.90 -7.94 4.82
C PHE A 191 6.70 -8.31 3.96
N ARG A 192 6.87 -9.27 3.05
CA ARG A 192 5.76 -9.74 2.21
C ARG A 192 4.58 -10.24 3.05
N SER A 193 4.85 -11.12 4.03
CA SER A 193 3.83 -11.72 4.90
C SER A 193 2.99 -10.70 5.66
N HIS A 194 3.53 -9.50 5.93
CA HIS A 194 2.78 -8.39 6.53
C HIS A 194 1.61 -7.96 5.64
N TYR A 195 1.87 -7.75 4.35
CA TYR A 195 0.85 -7.31 3.39
C TYR A 195 -0.07 -8.43 2.94
N GLU A 196 0.41 -9.67 2.93
CA GLU A 196 -0.41 -10.84 2.64
C GLU A 196 -1.54 -11.03 3.68
N ALA A 197 -1.35 -10.56 4.91
CA ALA A 197 -2.40 -10.53 5.93
C ALA A 197 -3.55 -9.55 5.61
N PHE A 198 -3.34 -8.61 4.68
CA PHE A 198 -4.37 -7.67 4.21
C PHE A 198 -4.92 -8.02 2.84
N ALA A 199 -4.06 -8.43 1.91
CA ALA A 199 -4.38 -8.60 0.50
C ALA A 199 -4.27 -10.05 0.01
N GLY A 200 -3.96 -11.00 0.88
CA GLY A 200 -3.75 -12.41 0.53
C GLY A 200 -2.45 -12.67 -0.23
N ALA A 201 -1.93 -13.89 -0.09
CA ALA A 201 -0.64 -14.29 -0.67
C ALA A 201 -0.67 -14.65 -2.17
N ARG A 202 -1.86 -14.93 -2.71
CA ARG A 202 -2.02 -15.42 -4.08
C ARG A 202 -2.65 -14.35 -4.98
N PRO A 203 -2.19 -14.17 -6.22
CA PRO A 203 -2.83 -13.25 -7.15
C PRO A 203 -4.21 -13.76 -7.57
N VAL A 204 -5.16 -12.84 -7.73
CA VAL A 204 -6.47 -13.10 -8.32
C VAL A 204 -6.73 -12.18 -9.52
N ALA A 205 -7.69 -12.55 -10.37
CA ALA A 205 -7.87 -11.89 -11.66
C ALA A 205 -8.41 -10.46 -11.53
N ASP A 206 -9.37 -10.26 -10.62
CA ASP A 206 -10.13 -9.03 -10.46
C ASP A 206 -10.66 -8.87 -9.02
N VAL A 207 -11.30 -7.72 -8.77
CA VAL A 207 -11.87 -7.35 -7.46
C VAL A 207 -12.98 -8.31 -7.00
N VAL A 208 -13.76 -8.87 -7.94
CA VAL A 208 -14.84 -9.82 -7.63
C VAL A 208 -14.25 -11.14 -7.12
N ALA A 209 -13.24 -11.67 -7.81
CA ALA A 209 -12.52 -12.86 -7.41
C ALA A 209 -11.80 -12.67 -6.07
N TYR A 210 -11.28 -11.49 -5.80
CA TYR A 210 -10.72 -11.14 -4.49
C TYR A 210 -11.76 -11.24 -3.37
N ARG A 211 -12.90 -10.55 -3.55
CA ARG A 211 -14.03 -10.54 -2.62
C ARG A 211 -14.53 -11.94 -2.31
N GLU A 212 -14.60 -12.82 -3.30
CA GLU A 212 -15.19 -14.15 -3.16
C GLU A 212 -14.19 -15.21 -2.65
N LYS A 213 -12.92 -15.13 -3.04
CA LYS A 213 -11.94 -16.21 -2.82
C LYS A 213 -10.92 -15.95 -1.73
N LEU A 214 -10.59 -14.68 -1.46
CA LEU A 214 -9.53 -14.32 -0.51
C LEU A 214 -10.07 -13.60 0.72
N LEU A 215 -10.91 -12.58 0.52
CA LEU A 215 -11.40 -11.72 1.59
C LEU A 215 -12.05 -12.49 2.76
N PRO A 216 -12.89 -13.52 2.55
CA PRO A 216 -13.53 -14.23 3.66
C PRO A 216 -12.53 -14.98 4.54
N GLY A 217 -11.47 -15.53 3.94
CA GLY A 217 -10.39 -16.20 4.68
C GLY A 217 -9.55 -15.21 5.49
N ILE A 218 -9.22 -14.05 4.89
CA ILE A 218 -8.47 -12.99 5.55
C ILE A 218 -9.23 -12.46 6.78
N VAL A 219 -10.50 -12.08 6.59
CA VAL A 219 -11.35 -11.58 7.68
C VAL A 219 -11.62 -12.68 8.71
N GLY A 220 -11.83 -13.92 8.26
CA GLY A 220 -12.00 -15.07 9.15
C GLY A 220 -10.77 -15.31 10.04
N ASP A 221 -9.57 -15.15 9.51
CA ASP A 221 -8.34 -15.24 10.32
C ASP A 221 -8.29 -14.15 11.39
N TRP A 222 -8.62 -12.90 11.05
CA TRP A 222 -8.68 -11.82 12.04
C TRP A 222 -9.68 -12.11 13.16
N LEU A 223 -10.89 -12.55 12.82
CA LEU A 223 -11.92 -12.85 13.81
C LEU A 223 -11.59 -14.07 14.69
N ARG A 224 -10.84 -15.05 14.16
CA ARG A 224 -10.37 -16.22 14.93
C ARG A 224 -9.22 -15.90 15.89
N TRP A 225 -8.45 -14.85 15.61
CA TRP A 225 -7.45 -14.36 16.55
C TRP A 225 -8.12 -13.73 17.77
N ASP A 226 -8.94 -12.71 17.54
CA ASP A 226 -9.75 -12.03 18.55
C ASP A 226 -10.97 -11.42 17.85
N GLU A 227 -12.18 -11.71 18.32
CA GLU A 227 -13.41 -11.25 17.63
C GLU A 227 -13.49 -9.72 17.60
N ALA A 228 -13.09 -9.04 18.68
CA ALA A 228 -13.24 -7.59 18.81
C ALA A 228 -12.06 -6.84 18.18
N GLU A 229 -10.82 -7.18 18.52
CA GLU A 229 -9.63 -6.56 17.93
C GLU A 229 -9.45 -6.98 16.47
N GLY A 230 -9.79 -8.22 16.13
CA GLY A 230 -9.78 -8.72 14.77
C GLY A 230 -10.79 -7.98 13.87
N ALA A 231 -11.99 -7.67 14.37
CA ALA A 231 -12.94 -6.87 13.60
C ALA A 231 -12.41 -5.47 13.27
N LYS A 232 -11.69 -4.83 14.20
CA LYS A 232 -11.02 -3.53 13.97
C LYS A 232 -9.90 -3.62 12.93
N MET A 233 -9.18 -4.73 12.88
CA MET A 233 -8.16 -5.00 11.86
C MET A 233 -8.78 -5.32 10.52
N ALA A 234 -9.87 -6.10 10.49
CA ALA A 234 -10.59 -6.44 9.27
C ALA A 234 -11.17 -5.20 8.56
N LEU A 235 -11.60 -4.16 9.29
CA LEU A 235 -12.05 -2.92 8.67
C LEU A 235 -10.97 -2.19 7.84
N LEU A 236 -9.67 -2.47 8.06
CA LEU A 236 -8.60 -1.93 7.21
C LEU A 236 -8.67 -2.45 5.77
N THR A 237 -9.34 -3.58 5.54
CA THR A 237 -9.53 -4.11 4.18
C THR A 237 -10.66 -3.43 3.45
N ALA A 238 -11.33 -2.41 3.99
CA ALA A 238 -12.51 -1.77 3.39
C ALA A 238 -12.20 -0.77 2.25
N SER A 239 -11.22 -1.06 1.41
CA SER A 239 -10.83 -0.20 0.28
C SER A 239 -11.82 -0.19 -0.89
N HIS A 240 -12.90 -0.97 -0.82
CA HIS A 240 -13.99 -0.99 -1.82
C HIS A 240 -15.33 -1.30 -1.16
N GLY A 241 -16.39 -0.66 -1.66
CA GLY A 241 -17.71 -0.73 -1.04
C GLY A 241 -18.47 -2.04 -1.14
N SER A 242 -17.84 -3.09 -1.68
CA SER A 242 -18.42 -4.44 -1.77
C SER A 242 -17.78 -5.42 -0.79
N PHE A 243 -16.79 -4.98 -0.01
CA PHE A 243 -15.96 -5.88 0.79
C PHE A 243 -16.56 -6.18 2.16
N THR A 244 -16.90 -5.17 2.96
CA THR A 244 -17.28 -5.38 4.36
C THR A 244 -18.59 -6.17 4.49
N ALA A 245 -19.62 -5.82 3.72
CA ALA A 245 -20.90 -6.53 3.69
C ALA A 245 -20.82 -7.95 3.09
N ALA A 246 -19.78 -8.25 2.30
CA ALA A 246 -19.54 -9.59 1.75
C ALA A 246 -18.57 -10.43 2.60
N SER A 247 -18.11 -9.89 3.73
CA SER A 247 -17.18 -10.55 4.63
C SER A 247 -17.89 -11.11 5.86
N PRO A 248 -17.25 -12.03 6.61
CA PRO A 248 -17.77 -12.53 7.89
C PRO A 248 -18.06 -11.45 8.95
N LEU A 249 -17.68 -10.19 8.74
CA LEU A 249 -18.05 -9.09 9.63
C LEU A 249 -19.58 -8.90 9.72
N VAL A 250 -20.32 -9.17 8.64
CA VAL A 250 -21.79 -9.00 8.63
C VAL A 250 -22.50 -10.00 9.55
N ASP A 251 -21.85 -11.12 9.86
CA ASP A 251 -22.36 -12.18 10.70
C ASP A 251 -22.08 -11.96 12.19
N LEU A 252 -21.39 -10.87 12.55
CA LEU A 252 -21.13 -10.53 13.96
C LEU A 252 -22.45 -10.30 14.72
N PRO A 253 -22.51 -10.68 16.01
CA PRO A 253 -23.67 -10.39 16.85
C PRO A 253 -24.03 -8.89 16.86
N PRO A 254 -25.32 -8.51 16.96
CA PRO A 254 -25.75 -7.11 16.93
C PRO A 254 -25.06 -6.20 17.93
N ASP A 255 -24.81 -6.67 19.15
CA ASP A 255 -24.09 -5.93 20.20
C ASP A 255 -22.62 -5.71 19.84
N ARG A 256 -21.99 -6.68 19.16
CA ARG A 256 -20.62 -6.55 18.63
C ARG A 256 -20.54 -5.56 17.48
N LEU A 257 -21.52 -5.58 16.58
CA LEU A 257 -21.60 -4.60 15.49
C LEU A 257 -21.75 -3.17 16.02
N VAL A 258 -22.60 -2.97 17.03
CA VAL A 258 -22.77 -1.66 17.67
C VAL A 258 -21.47 -1.21 18.34
N ALA A 259 -20.82 -2.07 19.12
CA ALA A 259 -19.55 -1.74 19.77
C ALA A 259 -18.43 -1.43 18.75
N LEU A 260 -18.41 -2.14 17.61
CA LEU A 260 -17.48 -1.86 16.52
C LEU A 260 -17.75 -0.49 15.89
N ALA A 261 -19.02 -0.12 15.69
CA ALA A 261 -19.40 1.17 15.14
C ALA A 261 -19.11 2.33 16.11
N GLU A 262 -19.32 2.13 17.41
CA GLU A 262 -18.95 3.10 18.45
C GLU A 262 -17.43 3.34 18.46
N TRP A 263 -16.63 2.27 18.45
CA TRP A 263 -15.18 2.37 18.31
C TRP A 263 -14.78 3.08 17.00
N ALA A 264 -15.47 2.76 15.89
CA ALA A 264 -15.13 3.33 14.60
C ALA A 264 -15.34 4.85 14.59
N CYS A 265 -16.40 5.32 15.22
CA CYS A 265 -16.65 6.73 15.41
C CYS A 265 -15.50 7.43 16.16
N GLU A 266 -15.04 6.85 17.28
CA GLU A 266 -14.05 7.48 18.15
C GLU A 266 -12.61 7.39 17.63
N SER A 267 -12.24 6.28 17.00
CA SER A 267 -10.81 5.92 16.83
C SER A 267 -10.45 5.30 15.49
N ALA A 268 -11.40 4.95 14.61
CA ALA A 268 -11.04 4.35 13.32
C ALA A 268 -10.44 5.36 12.34
N ASP A 269 -9.59 4.85 11.45
CA ASP A 269 -9.13 5.52 10.22
C ASP A 269 -10.28 5.74 9.23
N LEU A 270 -10.03 6.61 8.25
CA LEU A 270 -11.04 6.99 7.27
C LEU A 270 -11.58 5.81 6.44
N ILE A 271 -10.72 4.88 6.01
CA ILE A 271 -11.13 3.67 5.25
C ILE A 271 -12.01 2.76 6.11
N SER A 272 -11.65 2.57 7.37
CA SER A 272 -12.43 1.79 8.32
C SER A 272 -13.78 2.45 8.64
N LYS A 273 -13.83 3.79 8.70
CA LYS A 273 -15.10 4.55 8.87
C LYS A 273 -16.05 4.33 7.70
N ILE A 274 -15.61 4.49 6.46
CA ILE A 274 -16.47 4.22 5.29
C ILE A 274 -16.89 2.75 5.22
N GLY A 275 -15.98 1.83 5.54
CA GLY A 275 -16.27 0.41 5.63
C GLY A 275 -17.34 0.06 6.67
N MET A 276 -17.32 0.75 7.81
CA MET A 276 -18.33 0.60 8.86
C MET A 276 -19.69 1.17 8.43
N VAL A 277 -19.73 2.25 7.64
CA VAL A 277 -20.99 2.75 7.06
C VAL A 277 -21.61 1.69 6.15
N GLU A 278 -20.83 1.13 5.24
CA GLU A 278 -21.29 0.10 4.29
C GLU A 278 -21.78 -1.17 5.00
N LEU A 279 -20.99 -1.66 5.96
CA LEU A 279 -21.35 -2.80 6.81
C LEU A 279 -22.62 -2.53 7.61
N GLY A 280 -22.67 -1.37 8.26
CA GLY A 280 -23.75 -1.02 9.16
C GLY A 280 -25.08 -0.85 8.44
N LEU A 281 -25.09 -0.24 7.25
CA LEU A 281 -26.30 -0.12 6.43
C LEU A 281 -26.85 -1.50 6.00
N ALA A 282 -25.96 -2.45 5.70
CA ALA A 282 -26.37 -3.83 5.42
C ALA A 282 -26.96 -4.52 6.67
N ALA A 283 -26.39 -4.26 7.85
CA ALA A 283 -26.77 -4.90 9.12
C ALA A 283 -27.86 -4.18 9.92
N LEU A 284 -28.32 -2.99 9.51
CA LEU A 284 -29.38 -2.22 10.17
C LEU A 284 -30.62 -3.04 10.57
N PRO A 285 -31.13 -3.98 9.74
CA PRO A 285 -32.31 -4.78 10.11
C PRO A 285 -32.10 -5.68 11.33
N SER A 286 -30.88 -6.16 11.57
CA SER A 286 -30.54 -7.03 12.70
C SER A 286 -29.94 -6.27 13.89
N ALA A 287 -29.46 -5.04 13.69
CA ALA A 287 -28.79 -4.24 14.70
C ALA A 287 -29.24 -2.76 14.65
N SER A 288 -30.46 -2.46 15.11
CA SER A 288 -31.00 -1.08 15.10
C SER A 288 -30.20 -0.08 15.96
N GLY A 289 -29.39 -0.56 16.91
CA GLY A 289 -28.46 0.27 17.69
C GLY A 289 -27.39 0.97 16.84
N LEU A 290 -27.21 0.55 15.58
CA LEU A 290 -26.26 1.14 14.64
C LEU A 290 -26.67 2.55 14.17
N VAL A 291 -27.95 2.94 14.26
CA VAL A 291 -28.43 4.22 13.71
C VAL A 291 -27.61 5.39 14.24
N ALA A 292 -27.41 5.49 15.56
CA ALA A 292 -26.69 6.61 16.17
C ALA A 292 -25.20 6.69 15.75
N PRO A 293 -24.38 5.63 15.90
CA PRO A 293 -22.98 5.69 15.48
C PRO A 293 -22.82 5.86 13.97
N LEU A 294 -23.72 5.29 13.15
CA LEU A 294 -23.70 5.50 11.69
C LEU A 294 -23.97 6.95 11.31
N THR A 295 -24.99 7.58 11.89
CA THR A 295 -25.26 9.00 11.66
C THR A 295 -24.02 9.84 11.96
N LYS A 296 -23.38 9.60 13.11
CA LYS A 296 -22.19 10.36 13.52
C LYS A 296 -21.00 10.15 12.57
N ILE A 297 -20.73 8.91 12.15
CA ILE A 297 -19.65 8.63 11.18
C ILE A 297 -19.94 9.32 9.84
N VAL A 298 -21.18 9.26 9.36
CA VAL A 298 -21.58 9.88 8.09
C VAL A 298 -21.47 11.41 8.15
N GLU A 299 -21.86 12.03 9.25
CA GLU A 299 -21.68 13.48 9.47
C GLU A 299 -20.20 13.86 9.51
N GLU A 300 -19.37 13.10 10.23
CA GLU A 300 -17.92 13.32 10.28
C GLU A 300 -17.25 13.21 8.90
N LEU A 301 -17.68 12.26 8.06
CA LEU A 301 -17.19 12.11 6.70
C LEU A 301 -17.72 13.21 5.77
N ARG A 302 -19.00 13.60 5.90
CA ARG A 302 -19.63 14.68 5.12
C ARG A 302 -18.99 16.04 5.42
N ASP A 303 -18.65 16.27 6.69
CA ASP A 303 -18.10 17.55 7.16
C ASP A 303 -16.56 17.60 7.06
N LEU A 304 -15.93 16.52 6.60
CA LEU A 304 -14.51 16.51 6.27
C LEU A 304 -14.23 17.54 5.17
N ASP A 305 -13.23 18.38 5.38
CA ASP A 305 -12.72 19.30 4.37
C ASP A 305 -11.29 18.87 3.98
N PRO A 306 -11.09 18.30 2.77
CA PRO A 306 -9.78 17.82 2.34
C PRO A 306 -8.76 18.95 2.11
N ASP A 307 -9.23 20.19 1.89
CA ASP A 307 -8.40 21.38 1.67
C ASP A 307 -7.87 21.98 2.98
N THR A 308 -8.44 21.58 4.12
CA THR A 308 -7.97 22.06 5.42
C THR A 308 -6.54 21.56 5.67
N ALA A 309 -5.62 22.48 5.97
CA ALA A 309 -4.24 22.18 6.33
C ALA A 309 -4.19 21.17 7.49
N GLY A 310 -3.39 20.12 7.33
CA GLY A 310 -3.30 19.03 8.29
C GLY A 310 -4.50 18.08 8.31
N ALA A 311 -5.35 18.10 7.27
CA ALA A 311 -6.53 17.23 7.19
C ALA A 311 -6.13 15.76 7.25
N ARG A 312 -7.01 14.95 7.88
CA ARG A 312 -6.81 13.52 8.04
C ARG A 312 -6.62 12.78 6.70
N ALA A 313 -7.30 13.24 5.65
CA ALA A 313 -7.15 12.69 4.29
C ALA A 313 -5.75 12.93 3.70
N GLN A 314 -5.11 14.07 4.02
CA GLN A 314 -3.73 14.36 3.59
C GLN A 314 -2.74 13.39 4.22
N LEU A 315 -2.88 13.10 5.53
CA LEU A 315 -2.04 12.11 6.21
C LEU A 315 -2.19 10.72 5.59
N LEU A 316 -3.43 10.28 5.32
CA LEU A 316 -3.70 8.98 4.71
C LEU A 316 -3.07 8.86 3.32
N MET A 317 -3.26 9.86 2.46
CA MET A 317 -2.73 9.84 1.09
C MET A 317 -1.21 9.96 1.06
N ALA A 318 -0.61 10.75 1.95
CA ALA A 318 0.84 10.80 2.11
C ALA A 318 1.41 9.44 2.55
N ALA A 319 0.77 8.78 3.52
CA ALA A 319 1.18 7.45 3.96
C ALA A 319 1.03 6.41 2.84
N TYR A 320 -0.07 6.48 2.08
CA TYR A 320 -0.30 5.62 0.92
C TYR A 320 0.79 5.77 -0.15
N VAL A 321 1.19 7.02 -0.48
CA VAL A 321 2.30 7.29 -1.42
C VAL A 321 3.61 6.69 -0.93
N ILE A 322 3.91 6.78 0.37
CA ILE A 322 5.11 6.15 0.93
C ILE A 322 5.05 4.63 0.79
N VAL A 323 3.92 4.01 1.17
CA VAL A 323 3.78 2.56 1.16
C VAL A 323 3.83 2.02 -0.26
N GLU A 324 3.04 2.54 -1.20
CA GLU A 324 3.11 2.13 -2.61
C GLU A 324 4.49 2.39 -3.22
N GLY A 325 5.10 3.55 -2.92
CA GLY A 325 6.45 3.86 -3.40
C GLY A 325 7.51 2.88 -2.88
N GLU A 326 7.40 2.44 -1.63
CA GLU A 326 8.27 1.39 -1.07
C GLU A 326 7.99 0.01 -1.66
N LEU A 327 6.73 -0.35 -1.87
CA LEU A 327 6.37 -1.60 -2.53
C LEU A 327 6.89 -1.64 -3.97
N ALA A 328 6.81 -0.52 -4.69
CA ALA A 328 7.39 -0.34 -6.01
C ALA A 328 8.91 -0.53 -6.00
N ARG A 329 9.61 0.11 -5.06
CA ARG A 329 11.08 0.04 -4.95
C ARG A 329 11.57 -1.35 -4.57
N THR A 330 10.92 -1.99 -3.62
CA THR A 330 11.36 -3.27 -3.04
C THR A 330 10.88 -4.48 -3.84
N LYS A 331 9.82 -4.32 -4.65
CA LYS A 331 9.22 -5.36 -5.49
C LYS A 331 8.73 -6.60 -4.71
N ILE A 332 8.50 -6.49 -3.41
CA ILE A 332 8.08 -7.63 -2.57
C ILE A 332 6.69 -8.19 -2.93
N LEU A 333 5.85 -7.39 -3.60
CA LEU A 333 4.53 -7.77 -4.12
C LEU A 333 4.44 -7.66 -5.66
N ALA A 334 5.56 -7.76 -6.38
CA ALA A 334 5.58 -7.52 -7.83
C ALA A 334 4.75 -8.51 -8.67
N ASP A 335 4.45 -9.69 -8.12
CA ASP A 335 3.61 -10.72 -8.73
C ASP A 335 2.11 -10.49 -8.53
N LEU A 336 1.72 -9.64 -7.58
CA LEU A 336 0.31 -9.31 -7.35
C LEU A 336 -0.19 -8.31 -8.40
N PRO A 337 -1.47 -8.39 -8.82
CA PRO A 337 -2.07 -7.38 -9.68
C PRO A 337 -2.12 -6.01 -8.96
N PRO A 338 -2.15 -4.88 -9.70
CA PRO A 338 -2.07 -3.55 -9.08
C PRO A 338 -3.16 -3.30 -8.03
N PHE A 339 -4.42 -3.65 -8.30
CA PHE A 339 -5.51 -3.47 -7.34
C PHE A 339 -5.23 -4.20 -6.01
N GLN A 340 -4.69 -5.41 -6.05
CA GLN A 340 -4.39 -6.19 -4.84
C GLN A 340 -3.21 -5.60 -4.07
N ARG A 341 -2.20 -5.07 -4.78
CA ARG A 341 -1.12 -4.29 -4.15
C ARG A 341 -1.66 -3.03 -3.46
N ARG A 342 -2.58 -2.30 -4.11
CA ARG A 342 -3.23 -1.11 -3.54
C ARG A 342 -4.11 -1.43 -2.34
N ILE A 343 -4.78 -2.58 -2.29
CA ILE A 343 -5.48 -3.06 -1.09
C ILE A 343 -4.48 -3.14 0.09
N ALA A 344 -3.34 -3.80 -0.12
CA ALA A 344 -2.30 -3.93 0.89
C ALA A 344 -1.73 -2.58 1.32
N ALA A 345 -1.47 -1.68 0.37
CA ALA A 345 -0.92 -0.37 0.67
C ALA A 345 -1.91 0.54 1.41
N LEU A 346 -3.18 0.58 1.00
CA LEU A 346 -4.23 1.33 1.66
C LEU A 346 -4.47 0.81 3.08
N ALA A 347 -4.52 -0.51 3.28
CA ALA A 347 -4.67 -1.09 4.62
C ALA A 347 -3.53 -0.69 5.56
N GLN A 348 -2.29 -0.71 5.09
CA GLN A 348 -1.14 -0.27 5.88
C GLN A 348 -1.13 1.25 6.12
N ALA A 349 -1.46 2.05 5.10
CA ALA A 349 -1.57 3.51 5.22
C ALA A 349 -2.66 3.90 6.22
N SER A 350 -3.81 3.22 6.19
CA SER A 350 -4.89 3.35 7.16
C SER A 350 -4.46 2.97 8.58
N LEU A 351 -3.70 1.89 8.73
CA LEU A 351 -3.17 1.49 10.04
C LEU A 351 -2.22 2.56 10.60
N PHE A 352 -1.37 3.14 9.75
CA PHE A 352 -0.51 4.25 10.14
C PHE A 352 -1.32 5.48 10.51
N GLU A 353 -2.26 5.91 9.66
CA GLU A 353 -3.13 7.07 9.89
C GLU A 353 -3.89 6.94 11.22
N ARG A 354 -4.53 5.79 11.47
CA ARG A 354 -5.24 5.47 12.72
C ARG A 354 -4.41 5.75 13.97
N ILE A 355 -3.10 5.49 13.90
CA ILE A 355 -2.19 5.62 15.03
C ILE A 355 -1.56 7.02 15.09
N ALA A 356 -1.14 7.55 13.95
CA ALA A 356 -0.33 8.75 13.87
C ALA A 356 -1.15 10.05 13.80
N PHE A 357 -2.44 9.98 13.45
CA PHE A 357 -3.28 11.16 13.35
C PHE A 357 -3.37 11.90 14.69
N GLY A 358 -3.21 13.23 14.64
CA GLY A 358 -3.12 14.10 15.84
C GLY A 358 -1.78 14.06 16.57
N GLN A 359 -0.84 13.19 16.16
CA GLN A 359 0.51 13.08 16.74
C GLN A 359 1.62 13.49 15.76
N VAL A 360 1.29 13.60 14.46
CA VAL A 360 2.20 13.99 13.38
C VAL A 360 1.64 15.21 12.66
N ASP A 361 2.54 16.13 12.27
CA ASP A 361 2.22 17.24 11.36
C ASP A 361 1.99 16.67 9.95
N ALA A 362 0.73 16.58 9.54
CA ALA A 362 0.34 15.96 8.28
C ALA A 362 0.81 16.76 7.05
N ASP A 363 0.93 18.09 7.14
CA ASP A 363 1.44 18.91 6.03
C ASP A 363 2.92 18.65 5.83
N HIS A 364 3.72 18.73 6.90
CA HIS A 364 5.14 18.46 6.83
C HIS A 364 5.42 17.03 6.38
N PHE A 365 4.65 16.07 6.92
CA PHE A 365 4.73 14.67 6.54
C PHE A 365 4.38 14.47 5.05
N GLY A 366 3.38 15.16 4.52
CA GLY A 366 2.98 15.10 3.11
C GLY A 366 4.09 15.54 2.15
N HIS A 367 4.74 16.67 2.43
CA HIS A 367 5.88 17.13 1.64
C HIS A 367 7.04 16.12 1.69
N TRP A 368 7.38 15.66 2.89
CA TRP A 368 8.43 14.65 3.07
C TRP A 368 8.11 13.34 2.32
N ALA A 369 6.85 12.89 2.35
CA ALA A 369 6.39 11.69 1.65
C ALA A 369 6.62 11.78 0.14
N LEU A 370 6.28 12.93 -0.46
CA LEU A 370 6.49 13.18 -1.88
C LEU A 370 7.98 13.22 -2.24
N ASP A 371 8.81 13.86 -1.41
CA ASP A 371 10.26 13.95 -1.64
C ASP A 371 10.94 12.58 -1.59
N VAL A 372 10.56 11.74 -0.61
CA VAL A 372 11.23 10.45 -0.42
C VAL A 372 10.70 9.35 -1.32
N ARG A 373 9.39 9.33 -1.64
CA ARG A 373 8.75 8.22 -2.37
C ARG A 373 7.76 8.60 -3.46
N GLY A 374 7.46 9.89 -3.62
CA GLY A 374 6.54 10.36 -4.66
C GLY A 374 6.92 9.89 -6.06
N ARG A 375 8.22 9.92 -6.41
CA ARG A 375 8.68 9.45 -7.72
C ARG A 375 8.50 7.95 -7.93
N ASN A 376 8.79 7.13 -6.92
CA ASN A 376 8.61 5.67 -6.98
C ASN A 376 7.13 5.33 -7.19
N PHE A 377 6.25 5.94 -6.40
CA PHE A 377 4.80 5.80 -6.50
C PHE A 377 4.29 6.19 -7.89
N LEU A 378 4.71 7.37 -8.38
CA LEU A 378 4.25 7.93 -9.64
C LEU A 378 4.61 7.04 -10.84
N LEU A 379 5.88 6.64 -10.95
CA LEU A 379 6.35 5.81 -12.07
C LEU A 379 5.72 4.41 -12.04
N GLN A 380 5.55 3.80 -10.86
CA GLN A 380 4.87 2.52 -10.75
C GLN A 380 3.39 2.63 -11.14
N SER A 381 2.70 3.69 -10.70
CA SER A 381 1.29 3.92 -11.04
C SER A 381 1.08 4.11 -12.55
N LEU A 382 2.03 4.75 -13.25
CA LEU A 382 1.99 4.88 -14.71
C LEU A 382 2.21 3.56 -15.45
N ILE A 383 3.05 2.67 -14.91
CA ILE A 383 3.20 1.30 -15.44
C ILE A 383 1.88 0.53 -15.25
N ASP A 384 1.24 0.69 -14.10
CA ASP A 384 0.00 -0.01 -13.77
C ASP A 384 -1.16 0.35 -14.71
N LEU A 385 -1.18 1.57 -15.28
CA LEU A 385 -2.22 2.02 -16.23
C LEU A 385 -2.39 1.05 -17.41
N ARG A 386 -1.33 0.32 -17.80
CA ARG A 386 -1.45 -0.72 -18.83
C ARG A 386 -2.51 -1.76 -18.45
N ARG A 387 -2.60 -2.15 -17.18
CA ARG A 387 -3.60 -3.11 -16.67
C ARG A 387 -4.85 -2.40 -16.15
N GLU A 388 -4.69 -1.23 -15.54
CA GLU A 388 -5.74 -0.49 -14.83
C GLU A 388 -5.85 0.95 -15.32
N PRO A 389 -6.33 1.18 -16.57
CA PRO A 389 -6.22 2.46 -17.25
C PRO A 389 -7.05 3.57 -16.62
N ARG A 390 -8.06 3.23 -15.81
CA ARG A 390 -9.00 4.19 -15.24
C ARG A 390 -8.57 4.76 -13.90
N TRP A 391 -7.46 4.28 -13.33
CA TRP A 391 -6.90 4.81 -12.09
C TRP A 391 -5.49 5.35 -12.31
N ALA A 392 -5.42 6.67 -12.51
CA ALA A 392 -4.18 7.40 -12.72
C ALA A 392 -3.58 7.92 -11.40
N PRO A 393 -2.30 8.30 -11.38
CA PRO A 393 -1.60 8.70 -10.15
C PRO A 393 -2.24 9.90 -9.43
N ASP A 394 -2.94 10.77 -10.17
CA ASP A 394 -3.71 11.90 -9.63
C ASP A 394 -4.95 11.47 -8.84
N GLY A 395 -5.35 10.19 -8.93
CA GLY A 395 -6.36 9.59 -8.07
C GLY A 395 -5.91 9.44 -6.61
N ALA A 396 -4.61 9.52 -6.32
CA ALA A 396 -4.08 9.51 -4.94
C ALA A 396 -4.03 10.92 -4.35
N SER A 397 -5.17 11.60 -4.28
CA SER A 397 -5.30 12.92 -3.66
C SER A 397 -6.41 12.93 -2.58
N PRO A 398 -6.30 13.83 -1.59
CA PRO A 398 -7.33 14.01 -0.57
C PRO A 398 -8.73 14.25 -1.15
N ASP A 399 -8.84 15.10 -2.17
CA ASP A 399 -10.13 15.43 -2.80
C ASP A 399 -10.75 14.24 -3.53
N ARG A 400 -9.90 13.43 -4.18
CA ARG A 400 -10.36 12.23 -4.90
C ARG A 400 -10.83 11.16 -3.91
N LEU A 401 -10.17 11.06 -2.75
CA LEU A 401 -10.60 10.20 -1.66
C LEU A 401 -11.93 10.67 -1.05
N ASP A 402 -12.08 11.97 -0.78
CA ASP A 402 -13.34 12.55 -0.27
C ASP A 402 -14.51 12.28 -1.24
N ALA A 403 -14.28 12.54 -2.53
CA ALA A 403 -15.26 12.28 -3.57
C ALA A 403 -15.63 10.78 -3.67
N ASP A 404 -14.65 9.88 -3.58
CA ASP A 404 -14.86 8.42 -3.51
C ASP A 404 -15.74 8.04 -2.31
N PHE A 405 -15.45 8.57 -1.12
CA PHE A 405 -16.26 8.30 0.07
C PHE A 405 -17.70 8.75 -0.10
N MET A 406 -17.94 9.96 -0.61
CA MET A 406 -19.31 10.43 -0.84
C MET A 406 -20.06 9.54 -1.84
N GLY A 407 -19.38 9.12 -2.92
CA GLY A 407 -19.92 8.16 -3.88
C GLY A 407 -20.26 6.81 -3.25
N ARG A 408 -19.35 6.27 -2.43
CA ARG A 408 -19.53 5.00 -1.71
C ARG A 408 -20.68 5.05 -0.70
N ILE A 409 -20.78 6.11 0.10
CA ILE A 409 -21.91 6.32 1.02
C ILE A 409 -23.22 6.33 0.23
N ARG A 410 -23.27 7.09 -0.88
CA ARG A 410 -24.47 7.17 -1.72
C ARG A 410 -24.85 5.82 -2.32
N ASN A 411 -23.88 5.05 -2.81
CA ASN A 411 -24.10 3.73 -3.39
C ASN A 411 -24.59 2.73 -2.34
N ALA A 412 -23.99 2.70 -1.16
CA ALA A 412 -24.39 1.84 -0.06
C ALA A 412 -25.81 2.18 0.44
N ALA A 413 -26.10 3.47 0.63
CA ALA A 413 -27.43 3.94 1.02
C ALA A 413 -28.49 3.59 -0.01
N SER A 414 -28.19 3.72 -1.30
CA SER A 414 -29.12 3.37 -2.38
C SER A 414 -29.36 1.86 -2.43
N THR A 415 -28.30 1.06 -2.23
CA THR A 415 -28.38 -0.42 -2.20
C THR A 415 -29.21 -0.92 -1.02
N HIS A 416 -29.09 -0.27 0.14
CA HIS A 416 -29.75 -0.66 1.38
C HIS A 416 -30.90 0.29 1.77
N ALA A 417 -31.51 0.99 0.82
CA ALA A 417 -32.53 2.00 1.11
C ALA A 417 -33.71 1.44 1.95
N ALA A 418 -34.10 0.19 1.69
CA ALA A 418 -35.17 -0.49 2.42
C ALA A 418 -34.81 -0.79 3.90
N ASN A 419 -33.52 -0.82 4.26
CA ASN A 419 -33.06 -1.05 5.62
C ASN A 419 -33.11 0.23 6.49
N ILE A 420 -33.19 1.42 5.87
CA ILE A 420 -33.06 2.70 6.55
C ILE A 420 -34.44 3.16 7.03
N GLY A 421 -34.87 2.63 8.18
CA GLY A 421 -36.16 2.99 8.79
C GLY A 421 -36.15 4.32 9.56
N ASP A 422 -34.97 4.80 9.99
CA ASP A 422 -34.86 6.06 10.73
C ASP A 422 -34.98 7.27 9.78
N PRO A 423 -35.93 8.20 10.00
CA PRO A 423 -36.15 9.32 9.08
C PRO A 423 -34.97 10.30 8.98
N ALA A 424 -34.23 10.51 10.07
CA ALA A 424 -33.12 11.47 10.08
C ALA A 424 -31.92 10.90 9.32
N LEU A 425 -31.59 9.63 9.55
CA LEU A 425 -30.57 8.92 8.80
C LEU A 425 -30.95 8.79 7.31
N HIS A 426 -32.22 8.54 7.01
CA HIS A 426 -32.72 8.53 5.63
C HIS A 426 -32.54 9.88 4.95
N GLU A 427 -32.91 10.99 5.58
CA GLU A 427 -32.71 12.33 5.02
C GLU A 427 -31.23 12.68 4.85
N LEU A 428 -30.37 12.29 5.80
CA LEU A 428 -28.93 12.50 5.70
C LEU A 428 -28.33 11.79 4.48
N LEU A 429 -28.70 10.52 4.24
CA LEU A 429 -28.09 9.68 3.21
C LEU A 429 -28.74 9.83 1.82
N LEU A 430 -30.07 9.91 1.79
CA LEU A 430 -30.88 9.84 0.57
C LEU A 430 -31.63 11.14 0.25
N GLY A 431 -31.69 12.08 1.19
CA GLY A 431 -32.33 13.38 1.00
C GLY A 431 -31.64 14.26 -0.04
N THR A 432 -32.26 15.42 -0.29
CA THR A 432 -31.77 16.42 -1.27
C THR A 432 -31.42 17.76 -0.61
N GLY A 433 -31.53 17.86 0.72
CA GLY A 433 -31.17 19.06 1.46
C GLY A 433 -29.67 19.34 1.47
N PRO A 434 -29.25 20.58 1.78
CA PRO A 434 -27.83 20.96 1.82
C PRO A 434 -27.02 20.23 2.90
N GLY A 435 -27.67 19.69 3.94
CA GLY A 435 -27.04 18.84 4.95
C GLY A 435 -26.99 17.35 4.58
N SER A 436 -27.53 16.95 3.43
CA SER A 436 -27.49 15.55 2.96
C SER A 436 -26.20 15.26 2.20
N ILE A 437 -25.88 13.97 2.04
CA ILE A 437 -24.75 13.52 1.21
C ILE A 437 -24.88 14.00 -0.24
N SER A 438 -26.10 14.16 -0.75
CA SER A 438 -26.34 14.68 -2.10
C SER A 438 -25.74 16.06 -2.33
N GLY A 439 -25.62 16.90 -1.28
CA GLY A 439 -24.99 18.22 -1.36
C GLY A 439 -23.47 18.19 -1.49
N ARG A 440 -22.84 17.06 -1.17
CA ARG A 440 -21.38 16.82 -1.26
C ARG A 440 -20.98 15.98 -2.47
N LEU A 441 -21.94 15.50 -3.26
CA LEU A 441 -21.64 14.77 -4.49
C LEU A 441 -21.18 15.75 -5.57
N HIS A 442 -19.97 15.55 -6.07
CA HIS A 442 -19.39 16.34 -7.14
C HIS A 442 -19.37 15.52 -8.43
N PHE A 443 -20.10 15.97 -9.45
CA PHE A 443 -20.05 15.33 -10.75
C PHE A 443 -18.88 15.91 -11.58
N PRO A 444 -18.04 15.07 -12.22
CA PRO A 444 -18.10 13.61 -12.26
C PRO A 444 -17.33 12.91 -11.13
N THR A 445 -16.56 13.64 -10.32
CA THR A 445 -15.51 13.08 -9.45
C THR A 445 -15.98 12.03 -8.45
N SER A 446 -17.18 12.18 -7.86
CA SER A 446 -17.75 11.22 -6.91
C SER A 446 -18.22 9.90 -7.55
N PHE A 447 -18.22 9.82 -8.88
CA PHE A 447 -18.64 8.65 -9.65
C PHE A 447 -17.50 8.03 -10.46
N LEU A 448 -16.29 8.60 -10.34
CA LEU A 448 -15.10 8.03 -10.95
C LEU A 448 -14.65 6.77 -10.17
N PRO A 449 -13.94 5.84 -10.82
CA PRO A 449 -13.47 4.63 -10.16
C PRO A 449 -12.62 4.92 -8.93
N GLY A 450 -12.86 4.15 -7.87
CA GLY A 450 -12.07 4.17 -6.65
C GLY A 450 -10.66 3.58 -6.83
N PRO A 451 -9.82 3.61 -5.78
CA PRO A 451 -8.41 3.22 -5.83
C PRO A 451 -8.10 1.83 -6.40
N ILE A 452 -9.01 0.89 -6.22
CA ILE A 452 -8.82 -0.51 -6.64
C ILE A 452 -9.68 -0.88 -7.86
N GLU A 453 -10.38 0.10 -8.45
CA GLU A 453 -11.36 -0.12 -9.51
C GLU A 453 -10.80 0.23 -10.91
N GLY A 454 -9.49 0.44 -11.05
CA GLY A 454 -8.89 0.92 -12.30
C GLY A 454 -9.01 -0.03 -13.50
N ALA A 455 -9.24 -1.33 -13.27
CA ALA A 455 -9.54 -2.33 -14.30
C ALA A 455 -11.04 -2.61 -14.46
N THR A 456 -11.92 -1.98 -13.66
CA THR A 456 -13.36 -2.21 -13.81
C THR A 456 -13.85 -1.66 -15.14
N ASP A 457 -14.77 -2.37 -15.77
CA ASP A 457 -15.44 -1.86 -16.95
C ASP A 457 -16.20 -0.58 -16.58
N PRO A 458 -16.19 0.45 -17.45
CA PRO A 458 -17.05 1.61 -17.29
C PRO A 458 -18.51 1.19 -17.11
N ALA A 459 -19.28 2.04 -16.41
CA ALA A 459 -20.73 1.89 -16.45
C ALA A 459 -21.16 1.86 -17.92
N ALA A 460 -22.22 1.10 -18.23
CA ALA A 460 -22.59 0.75 -19.60
C ALA A 460 -22.91 1.98 -20.48
N ASP A 461 -24.17 2.14 -20.88
CA ASP A 461 -24.52 3.21 -21.80
C ASP A 461 -24.72 4.52 -21.04
N PRO A 462 -24.13 5.64 -21.50
CA PRO A 462 -24.38 6.94 -20.91
C PRO A 462 -25.87 7.29 -21.07
N PRO A 463 -26.48 7.96 -20.07
CA PRO A 463 -27.80 8.57 -20.23
C PRO A 463 -27.92 9.37 -21.54
N GLN A 464 -29.11 9.31 -22.17
CA GLN A 464 -29.35 9.92 -23.49
C GLN A 464 -28.96 11.40 -23.55
N GLU A 465 -29.12 12.15 -22.44
CA GLU A 465 -28.70 13.54 -22.36
C GLU A 465 -27.19 13.74 -22.61
N PHE A 466 -26.34 12.83 -22.13
CA PHE A 466 -24.90 12.88 -22.36
C PHE A 466 -24.55 12.45 -23.78
N VAL A 467 -25.31 11.50 -24.35
CA VAL A 467 -25.19 11.12 -25.77
C VAL A 467 -25.48 12.31 -26.67
N ASP A 468 -26.59 13.01 -26.43
CA ASP A 468 -27.00 14.19 -27.21
C ASP A 468 -25.98 15.33 -27.08
N ILE A 469 -25.38 15.52 -25.89
CA ILE A 469 -24.30 16.47 -25.68
C ILE A 469 -23.07 16.06 -26.49
N LEU A 470 -22.63 14.80 -26.40
CA LEU A 470 -21.47 14.30 -27.14
C LEU A 470 -21.63 14.50 -28.65
N ASP A 471 -22.76 14.07 -29.20
CA ASP A 471 -23.04 14.15 -30.64
C ASP A 471 -23.06 15.61 -31.11
N ARG A 472 -23.62 16.52 -30.30
CA ARG A 472 -23.59 17.95 -30.59
C ARG A 472 -22.18 18.52 -30.55
N THR A 473 -21.37 18.15 -29.56
CA THR A 473 -20.01 18.67 -29.38
C THR A 473 -19.01 18.14 -30.41
N LEU A 474 -19.18 16.89 -30.86
CA LEU A 474 -18.33 16.23 -31.86
C LEU A 474 -18.85 16.43 -33.30
N GLY A 475 -20.07 16.93 -33.47
CA GLY A 475 -20.69 17.20 -34.76
C GLY A 475 -20.19 18.47 -35.47
N GLY A 476 -19.39 19.31 -34.79
CA GLY A 476 -18.76 20.48 -35.40
C GLY A 476 -17.70 20.14 -36.46
N GLU A 477 -17.16 21.16 -37.12
CA GLU A 477 -16.03 21.03 -38.07
C GLU A 477 -14.67 21.34 -37.42
N ASP A 478 -14.66 22.14 -36.36
CA ASP A 478 -13.46 22.61 -35.67
C ASP A 478 -13.13 21.81 -34.40
N LEU A 479 -11.84 21.52 -34.18
CA LEU A 479 -11.35 20.96 -32.91
C LEU A 479 -11.25 22.07 -31.86
N THR A 480 -12.26 22.19 -31.00
CA THR A 480 -12.27 23.18 -29.91
C THR A 480 -12.10 22.53 -28.54
N ALA A 481 -11.76 23.31 -27.51
CA ALA A 481 -11.77 22.80 -26.13
C ALA A 481 -13.11 22.16 -25.75
N HIS A 482 -14.23 22.79 -26.14
CA HIS A 482 -15.56 22.28 -25.86
C HIS A 482 -15.84 20.93 -26.54
N SER A 483 -15.32 20.73 -27.75
CA SER A 483 -15.52 19.48 -28.52
C SER A 483 -14.96 18.24 -27.80
N VAL A 484 -13.90 18.39 -27.01
CA VAL A 484 -13.22 17.27 -26.34
C VAL A 484 -13.55 17.15 -24.84
N ILE A 485 -13.92 18.24 -24.14
CA ILE A 485 -14.25 18.19 -22.70
C ILE A 485 -15.41 17.23 -22.42
N ALA A 486 -16.45 17.25 -23.27
CA ALA A 486 -17.57 16.32 -23.12
C ALA A 486 -17.11 14.86 -23.25
N LEU A 487 -16.28 14.56 -24.26
CA LEU A 487 -15.71 13.23 -24.46
C LEU A 487 -14.86 12.77 -23.27
N ILE A 488 -13.99 13.64 -22.76
CA ILE A 488 -13.13 13.36 -21.60
C ILE A 488 -13.99 13.01 -20.37
N ASN A 489 -14.99 13.82 -20.06
CA ASN A 489 -15.83 13.62 -18.88
C ASN A 489 -16.69 12.36 -19.01
N VAL A 490 -17.34 12.15 -20.17
CA VAL A 490 -18.22 10.98 -20.37
C VAL A 490 -17.43 9.68 -20.40
N SER A 491 -16.28 9.63 -21.09
CA SER A 491 -15.44 8.42 -21.18
C SER A 491 -14.77 8.01 -19.86
N SER A 492 -14.71 8.91 -18.89
CA SER A 492 -14.21 8.59 -17.55
C SER A 492 -15.24 7.81 -16.72
N LEU A 493 -16.53 8.00 -17.00
CA LEU A 493 -17.65 7.40 -16.28
C LEU A 493 -18.28 6.22 -17.02
N PHE A 494 -18.53 6.41 -18.32
CA PHE A 494 -19.34 5.54 -19.15
C PHE A 494 -18.54 4.97 -20.31
N ARG A 495 -19.03 3.85 -20.85
CA ARG A 495 -18.52 3.33 -22.11
C ARG A 495 -18.96 4.25 -23.25
N VAL A 496 -17.98 4.73 -24.02
CA VAL A 496 -18.24 5.54 -25.22
C VAL A 496 -18.11 4.66 -26.45
N GLU A 497 -19.09 4.73 -27.35
CA GLU A 497 -19.08 4.03 -28.64
C GLU A 497 -17.87 4.44 -29.49
N ASN A 498 -17.31 3.47 -30.22
CA ASN A 498 -16.09 3.66 -30.99
C ASN A 498 -16.22 4.75 -32.05
N GLU A 499 -17.41 4.86 -32.64
CA GLU A 499 -17.78 5.84 -33.67
C GLU A 499 -17.57 7.28 -33.19
N ARG A 500 -17.87 7.56 -31.92
CA ARG A 500 -17.67 8.90 -31.34
C ARG A 500 -16.19 9.22 -31.12
N ILE A 501 -15.40 8.20 -30.76
CA ILE A 501 -13.96 8.35 -30.62
C ILE A 501 -13.30 8.50 -32.00
N ASP A 502 -13.79 7.76 -33.00
CA ASP A 502 -13.38 7.91 -34.41
C ASP A 502 -13.66 9.32 -34.90
N ARG A 503 -14.83 9.88 -34.56
CA ARG A 503 -15.14 11.27 -34.89
C ARG A 503 -14.17 12.28 -34.26
N ALA A 504 -13.78 12.08 -33.00
CA ALA A 504 -12.78 12.93 -32.36
C ALA A 504 -11.41 12.82 -33.05
N ILE A 505 -11.00 11.62 -33.44
CA ILE A 505 -9.78 11.37 -34.23
C ILE A 505 -9.83 12.11 -35.57
N GLU A 506 -10.96 12.03 -36.28
CA GLU A 506 -11.15 12.77 -37.54
C GLU A 506 -11.02 14.27 -37.35
N LEU A 507 -11.62 14.84 -36.30
CA LEU A 507 -11.50 16.26 -35.98
C LEU A 507 -10.06 16.67 -35.68
N ILE A 508 -9.34 15.87 -34.88
CA ILE A 508 -7.93 16.13 -34.58
C ILE A 508 -7.09 16.19 -35.85
N ARG A 509 -7.30 15.25 -36.78
CA ARG A 509 -6.57 15.19 -38.05
C ARG A 509 -6.97 16.31 -39.01
N ALA A 510 -8.27 16.62 -39.10
CA ALA A 510 -8.78 17.71 -39.93
C ALA A 510 -8.23 19.07 -39.48
N ALA A 511 -8.11 19.27 -38.17
CA ALA A 511 -7.51 20.46 -37.57
C ALA A 511 -5.97 20.46 -37.60
N SER A 512 -5.34 19.56 -38.37
CA SER A 512 -3.88 19.44 -38.48
C SER A 512 -3.16 19.29 -37.12
N PHE A 513 -3.84 18.69 -36.14
CA PHE A 513 -3.35 18.46 -34.77
C PHE A 513 -3.27 19.72 -33.89
N HIS A 514 -3.99 20.79 -34.23
CA HIS A 514 -4.11 22.00 -33.41
C HIS A 514 -5.53 22.21 -32.89
N PHE A 515 -5.66 22.80 -31.71
CA PHE A 515 -6.94 23.33 -31.25
C PHE A 515 -7.23 24.65 -31.94
N SER A 516 -8.48 24.83 -32.37
CA SER A 516 -8.99 26.09 -32.92
C SER A 516 -9.22 27.10 -31.80
N GLY A 517 -8.79 28.35 -32.03
CA GLY A 517 -8.98 29.49 -31.12
C GLY A 517 -7.82 29.72 -30.13
N GLU A 518 -7.82 30.89 -29.49
CA GLU A 518 -6.86 31.20 -28.42
C GLU A 518 -7.20 30.41 -27.16
N MET A 519 -6.19 29.78 -26.55
CA MET A 519 -6.33 28.98 -25.35
C MET A 519 -5.10 29.12 -24.45
N ALA A 520 -5.32 29.19 -23.14
CA ALA A 520 -4.25 29.20 -22.16
C ALA A 520 -3.46 27.88 -22.19
N VAL A 521 -2.15 27.96 -21.98
CA VAL A 521 -1.23 26.80 -22.03
C VAL A 521 -1.65 25.72 -21.04
N GLU A 522 -2.05 26.12 -19.83
CA GLU A 522 -2.52 25.23 -18.78
C GLU A 522 -3.77 24.47 -19.22
N GLN A 523 -4.74 25.18 -19.80
CA GLN A 523 -5.97 24.57 -20.30
C GLN A 523 -5.67 23.56 -21.42
N ARG A 524 -4.81 23.91 -22.38
CA ARG A 524 -4.40 23.00 -23.46
C ARG A 524 -3.75 21.73 -22.91
N ASN A 525 -2.87 21.88 -21.92
CA ASN A 525 -2.17 20.75 -21.30
C ASN A 525 -3.15 19.83 -20.56
N ILE A 526 -4.14 20.40 -19.85
CA ILE A 526 -5.23 19.63 -19.21
C ILE A 526 -6.03 18.85 -20.25
N LEU A 527 -6.32 19.44 -21.42
CA LEU A 527 -7.04 18.75 -22.49
C LEU A 527 -6.23 17.59 -23.10
N LEU A 528 -4.91 17.75 -23.26
CA LEU A 528 -4.03 16.68 -23.75
C LEU A 528 -3.97 15.51 -22.76
N ASP A 529 -3.82 15.80 -21.47
CA ASP A 529 -3.87 14.76 -20.41
C ASP A 529 -5.25 14.07 -20.38
N GLY A 530 -6.32 14.84 -20.54
CA GLY A 530 -7.68 14.32 -20.65
C GLY A 530 -7.83 13.38 -21.84
N LEU A 531 -7.40 13.78 -23.04
CA LEU A 531 -7.42 12.96 -24.24
C LEU A 531 -6.55 11.69 -24.09
N ALA A 532 -5.41 11.78 -23.41
CA ALA A 532 -4.57 10.63 -23.11
C ALA A 532 -5.34 9.62 -22.23
N LYS A 533 -6.08 10.10 -21.23
CA LYS A 533 -6.99 9.26 -20.42
C LYS A 533 -8.12 8.66 -21.26
N VAL A 534 -8.69 9.41 -22.23
CA VAL A 534 -9.67 8.84 -23.17
C VAL A 534 -9.05 7.67 -23.93
N ALA A 535 -7.86 7.85 -24.51
CA ALA A 535 -7.17 6.80 -25.26
C ALA A 535 -6.91 5.55 -24.40
N ALA A 536 -6.48 5.76 -23.15
CA ALA A 536 -6.25 4.69 -22.18
C ALA A 536 -7.54 3.94 -21.83
N ASN A 537 -8.57 4.66 -21.38
CA ASN A 537 -9.84 4.09 -20.91
C ASN A 537 -10.58 3.32 -22.01
N SER A 538 -10.51 3.82 -23.24
CA SER A 538 -11.17 3.21 -24.41
C SER A 538 -10.31 2.18 -25.14
N ARG A 539 -9.04 1.99 -24.72
CA ARG A 539 -8.06 1.13 -25.40
C ARG A 539 -7.96 1.44 -26.90
N ARG A 540 -7.73 2.72 -27.23
CA ARG A 540 -7.67 3.23 -28.61
C ARG A 540 -6.26 3.69 -29.00
N PRO A 541 -5.41 2.78 -29.52
CA PRO A 541 -4.06 3.10 -29.98
C PRO A 541 -3.95 4.25 -30.99
N ASP A 542 -4.94 4.41 -31.86
CA ASP A 542 -4.90 5.45 -32.88
C ASP A 542 -5.05 6.85 -32.29
N LEU A 543 -5.88 7.00 -31.26
CA LEU A 543 -5.98 8.26 -30.51
C LEU A 543 -4.65 8.55 -29.77
N ALA A 544 -4.01 7.54 -29.17
CA ALA A 544 -2.72 7.70 -28.51
C ALA A 544 -1.63 8.21 -29.48
N LYS A 545 -1.58 7.69 -30.71
CA LYS A 545 -0.64 8.16 -31.77
C LYS A 545 -0.93 9.60 -32.17
N ASP A 546 -2.20 9.98 -32.29
CA ASP A 546 -2.59 11.33 -32.68
C ASP A 546 -2.27 12.33 -31.55
N ILE A 547 -2.47 11.97 -30.28
CA ILE A 547 -2.05 12.78 -29.12
C ILE A 547 -0.53 12.98 -29.11
N ARG A 548 0.25 11.92 -29.34
CA ARG A 548 1.71 12.04 -29.50
C ARG A 548 2.07 13.01 -30.63
N THR A 549 1.33 12.97 -31.74
CA THR A 549 1.54 13.89 -32.87
C THR A 549 1.18 15.34 -32.51
N MET A 550 0.10 15.56 -31.76
CA MET A 550 -0.26 16.88 -31.22
C MET A 550 0.88 17.44 -30.35
N MET A 551 1.41 16.65 -29.40
CA MET A 551 2.51 17.09 -28.54
C MET A 551 3.78 17.40 -29.33
N ARG A 552 4.11 16.57 -30.34
CA ARG A 552 5.22 16.84 -31.27
C ARG A 552 5.06 18.18 -32.00
N ARG A 553 3.86 18.46 -32.51
CA ARG A 553 3.57 19.72 -33.21
C ARG A 553 3.78 20.91 -32.29
N LEU A 554 3.27 20.85 -31.06
CA LEU A 554 3.47 21.90 -30.07
C LEU A 554 4.96 22.20 -29.81
N ARG A 555 5.82 21.18 -29.78
CA ARG A 555 7.27 21.40 -29.68
C ARG A 555 7.86 22.06 -30.91
N LEU A 556 7.51 21.57 -32.11
CA LEU A 556 8.07 22.09 -33.37
C LEU A 556 7.63 23.52 -33.68
N ASP A 557 6.41 23.88 -33.30
CA ASP A 557 5.84 25.20 -33.56
C ASP A 557 6.31 26.25 -32.54
N GLY A 558 6.96 25.84 -31.44
CA GLY A 558 7.44 26.73 -30.39
C GLY A 558 6.36 27.26 -29.45
N ASP A 559 5.15 26.69 -29.52
CA ASP A 559 3.95 27.13 -28.81
C ASP A 559 3.93 26.68 -27.34
N ALA A 560 4.84 27.22 -26.51
CA ALA A 560 4.90 26.97 -25.07
C ALA A 560 4.81 25.46 -24.74
N ALA A 561 5.76 24.70 -25.28
CA ALA A 561 5.82 23.26 -25.14
C ALA A 561 5.78 22.80 -23.67
N LEU A 562 5.27 21.58 -23.47
CA LEU A 562 5.37 20.91 -22.17
C LEU A 562 6.86 20.66 -21.85
N PRO A 563 7.28 20.79 -20.57
CA PRO A 563 8.56 20.25 -20.12
C PRO A 563 8.68 18.77 -20.51
N ALA A 564 9.85 18.33 -20.94
CA ALA A 564 10.04 16.99 -21.52
C ALA A 564 9.58 15.88 -20.56
N SER A 565 9.82 16.06 -19.26
CA SER A 565 9.37 15.14 -18.22
C SER A 565 7.83 15.05 -18.15
N LYS A 566 7.12 16.18 -18.21
CA LYS A 566 5.66 16.22 -18.18
C LYS A 566 5.06 15.60 -19.43
N GLU A 567 5.62 15.92 -20.60
CA GLU A 567 5.19 15.29 -21.85
C GLU A 567 5.38 13.77 -21.84
N PHE A 568 6.49 13.30 -21.26
CA PHE A 568 6.74 11.87 -21.11
C PHE A 568 5.68 11.20 -20.22
N MET A 569 5.20 11.86 -19.17
CA MET A 569 4.10 11.34 -18.34
C MET A 569 2.79 11.25 -19.14
N THR A 570 2.44 12.29 -19.90
CA THR A 570 1.27 12.26 -20.79
C THR A 570 1.40 11.13 -21.81
N CYS A 571 2.60 10.90 -22.35
CA CYS A 571 2.89 9.75 -23.22
C CYS A 571 2.66 8.41 -22.53
N LEU A 572 3.07 8.25 -21.27
CA LEU A 572 2.85 7.02 -20.50
C LEU A 572 1.37 6.76 -20.23
N ILE A 573 0.59 7.81 -19.96
CA ILE A 573 -0.87 7.71 -19.85
C ILE A 573 -1.47 7.26 -21.19
N ALA A 574 -1.10 7.92 -22.29
CA ALA A 574 -1.59 7.55 -23.63
C ALA A 574 -1.15 6.13 -24.03
N ALA A 575 0.04 5.68 -23.62
CA ALA A 575 0.56 4.35 -23.89
C ALA A 575 -0.36 3.26 -23.33
N ALA A 576 -1.08 3.53 -22.25
CA ALA A 576 -2.06 2.60 -21.68
C ALA A 576 -3.23 2.30 -22.64
N ALA A 577 -3.36 2.97 -23.78
CA ALA A 577 -4.21 2.52 -24.87
C ALA A 577 -3.85 1.12 -25.39
N HIS A 578 -2.59 0.69 -25.19
CA HIS A 578 -2.08 -0.64 -25.54
C HIS A 578 -2.12 -1.56 -24.33
N ALA A 579 -2.96 -2.61 -24.37
CA ALA A 579 -3.03 -3.60 -23.29
C ALA A 579 -1.83 -4.58 -23.30
N GLU A 580 -1.39 -4.96 -24.50
CA GLU A 580 -0.29 -5.90 -24.72
C GLU A 580 1.06 -5.27 -24.35
N LEU A 581 1.87 -6.02 -23.59
CA LEU A 581 3.13 -5.52 -23.03
C LEU A 581 4.10 -5.03 -24.12
N ASP A 582 4.26 -5.81 -25.19
CA ASP A 582 5.21 -5.48 -26.27
C ASP A 582 4.79 -4.22 -27.05
N GLU A 583 3.49 -4.03 -27.26
CA GLU A 583 2.98 -2.84 -27.94
C GLU A 583 3.09 -1.59 -27.06
N TRP A 584 2.73 -1.72 -25.79
CA TRP A 584 2.89 -0.67 -24.79
C TRP A 584 4.36 -0.26 -24.64
N ALA A 585 5.28 -1.24 -24.55
CA ALA A 585 6.70 -0.99 -24.42
C ALA A 585 7.28 -0.29 -25.66
N ARG A 586 6.82 -0.67 -26.86
CA ARG A 586 7.22 -0.04 -28.12
C ARG A 586 6.75 1.40 -28.20
N PHE A 587 5.46 1.66 -27.96
CA PHE A 587 4.92 3.02 -27.98
C PHE A 587 5.64 3.92 -26.99
N THR A 588 5.84 3.43 -25.75
CA THR A 588 6.55 4.18 -24.71
C THR A 588 8.01 4.45 -25.10
N GLY A 589 8.71 3.45 -25.64
CA GLY A 589 10.09 3.60 -26.11
C GLY A 589 10.22 4.60 -27.26
N ASP A 590 9.26 4.62 -28.19
CA ASP A 590 9.26 5.59 -29.29
C ASP A 590 9.05 7.03 -28.77
N CYS A 591 8.17 7.23 -27.79
CA CYS A 591 8.01 8.53 -27.12
C CYS A 591 9.30 8.94 -26.39
N ALA A 592 9.91 7.99 -25.67
CA ALA A 592 11.17 8.21 -24.96
C ALA A 592 12.29 8.67 -25.90
N VAL A 593 12.46 7.98 -27.03
CA VAL A 593 13.46 8.34 -28.05
C VAL A 593 13.20 9.75 -28.58
N GLU A 594 11.96 10.05 -28.93
CA GLU A 594 11.61 11.36 -29.47
C GLU A 594 11.94 12.50 -28.51
N LEU A 595 11.65 12.35 -27.22
CA LEU A 595 11.94 13.35 -26.20
C LEU A 595 13.45 13.45 -25.90
N ALA A 596 14.15 12.32 -25.82
CA ALA A 596 15.60 12.29 -25.58
C ALA A 596 16.40 13.02 -26.67
N PHE A 597 15.93 13.01 -27.92
CA PHE A 597 16.57 13.76 -29.02
C PHE A 597 16.09 15.21 -29.13
N ALA A 598 15.00 15.58 -28.46
CA ALA A 598 14.41 16.91 -28.53
C ALA A 598 14.78 17.81 -27.33
N VAL A 599 15.14 17.23 -26.18
CA VAL A 599 15.51 17.98 -24.99
C VAL A 599 16.82 18.74 -25.21
N ASP A 600 16.83 20.02 -24.86
CA ASP A 600 17.97 20.93 -24.97
C ASP A 600 18.43 21.49 -23.61
N ASP A 601 17.57 21.40 -22.58
CA ASP A 601 17.91 21.75 -21.21
C ASP A 601 18.56 20.58 -20.44
N PRO A 602 19.77 20.75 -19.89
CA PRO A 602 20.46 19.71 -19.12
C PRO A 602 19.74 19.26 -17.84
N ASP A 603 18.98 20.15 -17.18
CA ASP A 603 18.25 19.77 -15.97
C ASP A 603 17.05 18.88 -16.32
N GLU A 604 16.26 19.25 -17.33
CA GLU A 604 15.19 18.40 -17.88
C GLU A 604 15.72 17.06 -18.40
N ALA A 605 16.86 17.05 -19.10
CA ALA A 605 17.49 15.82 -19.56
C ALA A 605 17.89 14.89 -18.40
N ARG A 606 18.39 15.44 -17.28
CA ARG A 606 18.69 14.65 -16.07
C ARG A 606 17.45 14.05 -15.44
N PHE A 607 16.35 14.81 -15.35
CA PHE A 607 15.08 14.28 -14.86
C PHE A 607 14.57 13.15 -15.75
N LEU A 608 14.53 13.38 -17.07
CA LEU A 608 14.07 12.39 -18.04
C LEU A 608 14.92 11.11 -18.01
N HIS A 609 16.24 11.25 -17.91
CA HIS A 609 17.17 10.12 -17.78
C HIS A 609 16.91 9.32 -16.49
N SER A 610 16.74 10.01 -15.36
CA SER A 610 16.43 9.37 -14.08
C SER A 610 15.13 8.57 -14.16
N ASP A 611 14.10 9.15 -14.77
CA ASP A 611 12.79 8.50 -14.92
C ASP A 611 12.83 7.25 -15.77
N MET A 612 13.46 7.34 -16.94
CA MET A 612 13.64 6.19 -17.83
C MET A 612 14.45 5.08 -17.16
N THR A 613 15.46 5.45 -16.37
CA THR A 613 16.26 4.49 -15.60
C THR A 613 15.41 3.76 -14.55
N TYR A 614 14.60 4.50 -13.77
CA TYR A 614 13.70 3.90 -12.79
C TYR A 614 12.61 3.05 -13.44
N LEU A 615 12.01 3.51 -14.54
CA LEU A 615 11.03 2.73 -15.30
C LEU A 615 11.62 1.41 -15.80
N CYS A 616 12.84 1.44 -16.36
CA CYS A 616 13.54 0.22 -16.79
C CYS A 616 13.93 -0.69 -15.61
N ALA A 617 14.10 -0.16 -14.41
CA ALA A 617 14.30 -0.96 -13.20
C ALA A 617 12.99 -1.60 -12.73
N TYR A 618 11.87 -0.90 -12.86
CA TYR A 618 10.55 -1.37 -12.44
C TYR A 618 9.88 -2.33 -13.41
N GLU A 619 10.07 -2.11 -14.71
CA GLU A 619 9.57 -2.91 -15.81
C GLU A 619 10.73 -3.20 -16.78
N PRO A 620 11.49 -4.28 -16.52
CA PRO A 620 12.66 -4.67 -17.31
C PRO A 620 12.43 -4.78 -18.82
N SER A 621 11.20 -5.07 -19.27
CA SER A 621 10.89 -5.18 -20.70
C SER A 621 11.14 -3.88 -21.48
N LEU A 622 11.03 -2.72 -20.81
CA LEU A 622 11.29 -1.40 -21.39
C LEU A 622 12.73 -1.17 -21.82
N ARG A 623 13.71 -1.91 -21.27
CA ARG A 623 15.13 -1.73 -21.64
C ARG A 623 15.38 -1.91 -23.13
N SER A 624 14.65 -2.84 -23.75
CA SER A 624 14.79 -3.14 -25.18
C SER A 624 14.32 -2.00 -26.08
N THR A 625 13.34 -1.22 -25.64
CA THR A 625 12.73 -0.14 -26.43
C THR A 625 13.24 1.25 -26.03
N MET A 626 13.63 1.44 -24.76
CA MET A 626 14.17 2.71 -24.23
C MET A 626 15.69 2.83 -24.31
N GLY A 627 16.43 1.74 -24.57
CA GLY A 627 17.90 1.77 -24.54
C GLY A 627 18.52 2.85 -25.42
N ARG A 628 17.93 3.13 -26.59
CA ARG A 628 18.39 4.22 -27.48
C ARG A 628 18.17 5.60 -26.88
N ALA A 629 17.05 5.82 -26.17
CA ALA A 629 16.75 7.08 -25.51
C ALA A 629 17.72 7.35 -24.35
N LEU A 630 17.96 6.33 -23.52
CA LEU A 630 18.93 6.39 -22.42
C LEU A 630 20.33 6.73 -22.95
N ALA A 631 20.82 6.01 -23.97
CA ALA A 631 22.12 6.30 -24.56
C ALA A 631 22.24 7.71 -25.14
N ALA A 632 21.16 8.26 -25.72
CA ALA A 632 21.15 9.63 -26.22
C ALA A 632 21.25 10.65 -25.07
N LEU A 633 20.52 10.42 -23.98
CA LEU A 633 20.57 11.28 -22.78
C LEU A 633 21.94 11.18 -22.08
N GLU A 634 22.50 9.98 -21.94
CA GLU A 634 23.85 9.79 -21.39
C GLU A 634 24.90 10.54 -22.19
N ALA A 635 24.85 10.45 -23.52
CA ALA A 635 25.76 11.17 -24.41
C ALA A 635 25.59 12.69 -24.30
N PHE A 636 24.36 13.18 -24.15
CA PHE A 636 24.06 14.61 -23.97
C PHE A 636 24.55 15.13 -22.61
N LEU A 637 24.41 14.32 -21.55
CA LEU A 637 24.81 14.67 -20.18
C LEU A 637 26.30 14.44 -19.88
N GLY A 638 26.99 13.69 -20.73
CA GLY A 638 28.41 13.37 -20.57
C GLY A 638 28.71 12.30 -19.51
N TYR A 639 27.82 11.30 -19.37
CA TYR A 639 28.02 10.15 -18.48
C TYR A 639 29.06 9.14 -19.00
#